data_AF-A0A7W0TZB0-F1
#
_entry.id   AF-A0A7W0TZB0-F1
#
_cell.length_a   1.000
_cell.length_b   1.000
_cell.length_c   1.000
_cell.angle_alpha   90.00
_cell.angle_beta   90.00
_cell.angle_gamma   90.00
#
_symmetry.space_group_name_H-M   'P 1'
#
loop_
_entity.id
_entity.type
_entity.pdbx_description
1 polymer ?
#
loop_
_entity_poly.entity_id
_entity_poly.type
_entity_poly.pdbx_seq_one_letter_code
_entity_poly.pdbx_strand_id
1 'polypeptide(L)'
;MDALEPYLREIRLTRATGAAVKETSYYPALANLFNTVGKTLKPRVHCVINVRNQGAGLPDGGLFTPDQLQAVGDAPFAQGPTPARGVIEAKGSGARLDDILESEQIGRYWDRYGQVLVTNLRDFALVGADVAGDRAVLERYCLAPDDASFWTADPSALRDAHAEPFVQYLSRIMLHAAPLAAPKDVAWFLASYARDAKARVDRADLPALDQIRQALEQALGLRFEGERGERFFRSTLVQTLFYGVFSAWVLWSKKHPPASTARFNWHDAEYELRVPMIRALFEQLAMGSRLRPLGLIEVLDWTAAALNRVDRAAFFAAFAEDAAVQYFYEPFLEAFDPELRKQLGVWYTPPEIVRYMVERVDTVLRDELGLPDGLADPNVYVLDPCTGTGSYLVETLRRIGRTLAEQGDDALAAHRLKRAAMERVVGFEILPAPFVVAHLQLGLLLQDLGAPFADAGDGAHERAGVYLTNALTGWDPDAGPQQPLLFPELEAERDAADEVKRTKPILVVLGNPPYNAFAGVSPAEEDDLVEPYKVGLNTAVAEGGWGIRKFNLDDLYVRFFRLGERRIAEQTGKGVVCYISNFSYLSDPSFVVMRQRFLAEFDALWFDSLNGDSRETGKLTPEGKPDPSVFSTPANREGIRVGTAVGLMVRKPVRDPAPTVRFRQFWGATKRGKLVGSLDANDFDLGYTLG
;
A
#
# COMPACT_ATOMS: atom_id res chain seq x y z
N MET A 1 1.57 -40.17 21.86
CA MET A 1 0.12 -40.10 21.60
C MET A 1 -0.09 -40.88 20.31
N ASP A 2 -0.92 -41.92 20.32
CA ASP A 2 -1.02 -42.83 19.16
C ASP A 2 -2.00 -42.27 18.11
N ALA A 3 -1.45 -41.63 17.08
CA ALA A 3 -2.22 -41.12 15.95
C ALA A 3 -2.28 -42.13 14.77
N LEU A 4 -1.40 -43.13 14.77
CA LEU A 4 -1.28 -44.08 13.67
C LEU A 4 -2.30 -45.22 13.77
N GLU A 5 -2.57 -45.74 14.97
CA GLU A 5 -3.56 -46.81 15.17
C GLU A 5 -4.98 -46.41 14.73
N PRO A 6 -5.52 -45.23 15.15
CA PRO A 6 -6.83 -44.78 14.67
C PRO A 6 -6.86 -44.58 13.15
N TYR A 7 -5.76 -44.08 12.57
CA TYR A 7 -5.64 -43.88 11.14
C TYR A 7 -5.70 -45.21 10.37
N LEU A 8 -4.87 -46.18 10.74
CA LEU A 8 -4.82 -47.51 10.11
C LEU A 8 -6.15 -48.25 10.25
N ARG A 9 -6.82 -48.11 11.39
CA ARG A 9 -8.14 -48.70 11.63
C ARG A 9 -9.19 -48.11 10.70
N GLU A 10 -9.27 -46.78 10.61
CA GLU A 10 -10.29 -46.10 9.83
C GLU A 10 -10.15 -46.40 8.33
N ILE A 11 -8.95 -46.28 7.75
CA ILE A 11 -8.74 -46.57 6.33
C ILE A 11 -9.07 -48.03 5.97
N ARG A 12 -8.83 -48.98 6.89
CA ARG A 12 -9.17 -50.40 6.68
C ARG A 12 -10.66 -50.64 6.77
N LEU A 13 -11.36 -50.01 7.71
CA LEU A 13 -12.82 -50.06 7.81
C LEU A 13 -13.46 -49.51 6.53
N THR A 14 -13.03 -48.32 6.09
CA THR A 14 -13.50 -47.70 4.84
C THR A 14 -13.30 -48.64 3.65
N ARG A 15 -12.12 -49.25 3.51
CA ARG A 15 -11.84 -50.19 2.42
C ARG A 15 -12.70 -51.47 2.51
N ALA A 16 -12.88 -52.01 3.71
CA ALA A 16 -13.66 -53.24 3.94
C ALA A 16 -15.13 -53.10 3.54
N THR A 17 -15.67 -51.87 3.50
CA THR A 17 -17.03 -51.64 3.00
C THR A 17 -17.20 -51.99 1.52
N GLY A 18 -16.11 -52.01 0.74
CA GLY A 18 -16.16 -52.14 -0.73
C GLY A 18 -16.79 -50.95 -1.46
N ALA A 19 -17.22 -49.91 -0.72
CA ALA A 19 -17.90 -48.73 -1.25
C ALA A 19 -16.99 -47.49 -1.32
N ALA A 20 -15.70 -47.63 -1.02
CA ALA A 20 -14.74 -46.53 -1.02
C ALA A 20 -14.54 -45.98 -2.45
N VAL A 21 -14.64 -44.66 -2.59
CA VAL A 21 -14.36 -43.91 -3.81
C VAL A 21 -12.94 -43.36 -3.73
N LYS A 22 -12.05 -43.94 -4.54
CA LYS A 22 -10.63 -43.56 -4.72
C LYS A 22 -10.01 -42.90 -3.48
N GLU A 23 -9.46 -41.69 -3.60
CA GLU A 23 -8.86 -40.92 -2.50
C GLU A 23 -9.88 -40.29 -1.54
N THR A 24 -11.04 -39.84 -2.03
CA THR A 24 -11.96 -38.97 -1.26
C THR A 24 -12.58 -39.65 -0.05
N SER A 25 -12.84 -40.95 -0.13
CA SER A 25 -13.36 -41.71 1.01
C SER A 25 -12.38 -41.81 2.18
N TYR A 26 -11.07 -41.57 1.95
CA TYR A 26 -10.04 -41.63 2.99
C TYR A 26 -9.70 -40.27 3.60
N TYR A 27 -10.27 -39.17 3.10
CA TYR A 27 -10.03 -37.83 3.64
C TYR A 27 -10.39 -37.67 5.12
N PRO A 28 -11.47 -38.27 5.67
CA PRO A 28 -11.74 -38.20 7.11
C PRO A 28 -10.62 -38.82 7.96
N ALA A 29 -10.05 -39.94 7.51
CA ALA A 29 -8.94 -40.59 8.20
C ALA A 29 -7.67 -39.73 8.17
N LEU A 30 -7.34 -39.15 7.00
CA LEU A 30 -6.22 -38.21 6.86
C LEU A 30 -6.40 -36.96 7.72
N ALA A 31 -7.59 -36.34 7.68
CA ALA A 31 -7.90 -35.18 8.49
C ALA A 31 -7.78 -35.48 9.99
N ASN A 32 -8.26 -36.64 10.45
CA ASN A 32 -8.12 -37.07 11.84
C ASN A 32 -6.66 -37.31 12.23
N LEU A 33 -5.87 -37.94 11.35
CA LEU A 33 -4.42 -38.15 11.56
C LEU A 33 -3.70 -36.80 11.76
N PHE A 34 -3.84 -35.89 10.80
CA PHE A 34 -3.20 -34.58 10.86
C PHE A 34 -3.70 -33.75 12.04
N ASN A 35 -5.00 -33.72 12.32
CA ASN A 35 -5.54 -32.97 13.46
C ASN A 35 -5.12 -33.57 14.82
N THR A 36 -4.92 -34.89 14.91
CA THR A 36 -4.45 -35.53 16.16
C THR A 36 -3.00 -35.14 16.44
N VAL A 37 -2.12 -35.24 15.44
CA VAL A 37 -0.73 -34.77 15.57
C VAL A 37 -0.70 -33.27 15.81
N GLY A 38 -1.41 -32.49 14.99
CA GLY A 38 -1.40 -31.03 14.98
C GLY A 38 -1.86 -30.37 16.29
N LYS A 39 -2.73 -31.00 17.08
CA LYS A 39 -3.12 -30.52 18.42
C LYS A 39 -1.99 -30.51 19.44
N THR A 40 -0.96 -31.34 19.22
CA THR A 40 0.20 -31.47 20.13
C THR A 40 1.33 -30.50 19.81
N LEU A 41 1.31 -29.91 18.62
CA LEU A 41 2.35 -29.01 18.12
C LEU A 41 2.24 -27.60 18.73
N LYS A 42 3.36 -26.88 18.71
CA LYS A 42 3.45 -25.44 19.04
C LYS A 42 4.16 -24.69 17.90
N PRO A 43 3.44 -23.82 17.16
CA PRO A 43 2.00 -23.60 17.22
C PRO A 43 1.20 -24.85 16.82
N ARG A 44 -0.06 -24.94 17.26
CA ARG A 44 -0.96 -26.01 16.82
C ARG A 44 -1.15 -25.94 15.29
N VAL A 45 -1.52 -27.05 14.68
CA VAL A 45 -1.83 -27.11 13.24
C VAL A 45 -3.17 -27.80 13.04
N HIS A 46 -4.01 -27.21 12.18
CA HIS A 46 -5.33 -27.70 11.84
C HIS A 46 -5.40 -28.05 10.36
N CYS A 47 -5.89 -29.25 10.05
CA CYS A 47 -6.11 -29.72 8.69
C CYS A 47 -7.55 -29.43 8.25
N VAL A 48 -7.69 -28.75 7.12
CA VAL A 48 -8.96 -28.51 6.42
C VAL A 48 -8.91 -29.22 5.07
N ILE A 49 -9.84 -30.14 4.83
CA ILE A 49 -9.98 -30.85 3.54
C ILE A 49 -10.86 -30.02 2.60
N ASN A 50 -10.63 -30.13 1.28
CA ASN A 50 -11.34 -29.41 0.22
C ASN A 50 -11.19 -27.88 0.33
N VAL A 51 -9.94 -27.41 0.21
CA VAL A 51 -9.66 -25.96 0.23
C VAL A 51 -10.12 -25.29 -1.07
N ARG A 52 -10.52 -24.00 -0.99
CA ARG A 52 -10.94 -23.23 -2.16
C ARG A 52 -9.76 -23.02 -3.12
N ASN A 53 -10.03 -23.08 -4.43
CA ASN A 53 -9.04 -22.74 -5.45
C ASN A 53 -8.58 -21.28 -5.32
N GLN A 54 -7.27 -21.07 -5.16
CA GLN A 54 -6.63 -19.76 -5.08
C GLN A 54 -5.71 -19.46 -6.27
N GLY A 55 -6.00 -20.04 -7.43
CA GLY A 55 -5.31 -19.79 -8.71
C GLY A 55 -4.46 -20.94 -9.24
N ALA A 56 -4.27 -22.02 -8.47
CA ALA A 56 -3.42 -23.16 -8.86
C ALA A 56 -4.18 -24.48 -9.07
N GLY A 57 -5.50 -24.49 -8.89
CA GLY A 57 -6.34 -25.69 -8.90
C GLY A 57 -6.96 -25.96 -7.53
N LEU A 58 -7.44 -27.18 -7.29
CA LEU A 58 -8.08 -27.59 -6.03
C LEU A 58 -7.23 -28.64 -5.29
N PRO A 59 -6.32 -28.23 -4.39
CA PRO A 59 -5.66 -29.17 -3.49
C PRO A 59 -6.67 -29.89 -2.60
N ASP A 60 -6.38 -31.14 -2.26
CA ASP A 60 -7.25 -31.97 -1.43
C ASP A 60 -7.36 -31.47 0.02
N GLY A 61 -6.35 -30.76 0.52
CA GLY A 61 -6.41 -30.12 1.83
C GLY A 61 -5.40 -29.01 2.04
N GLY A 62 -5.47 -28.37 3.20
CA GLY A 62 -4.54 -27.34 3.65
C GLY A 62 -4.30 -27.42 5.15
N LEU A 63 -3.08 -27.08 5.56
CA LEU A 63 -2.64 -27.09 6.94
C LEU A 63 -2.47 -25.65 7.47
N PHE A 64 -3.28 -25.29 8.47
CA PHE A 64 -3.42 -23.93 8.99
C PHE A 64 -2.95 -23.81 10.43
N THR A 65 -2.38 -22.66 10.80
CA THR A 65 -2.07 -22.33 12.19
C THR A 65 -3.21 -21.51 12.83
N PRO A 66 -3.36 -21.52 14.17
CA PRO A 66 -4.45 -20.82 14.87
C PRO A 66 -4.61 -19.35 14.53
N ASP A 67 -3.52 -18.64 14.25
CA ASP A 67 -3.51 -17.23 13.84
C ASP A 67 -4.18 -16.99 12.48
N GLN A 68 -4.29 -18.03 11.63
CA GLN A 68 -5.02 -17.98 10.36
C GLN A 68 -6.52 -18.26 10.51
N LEU A 69 -6.94 -18.82 11.64
CA LEU A 69 -8.31 -19.30 11.89
C LEU A 69 -9.15 -18.33 12.72
N GLN A 70 -8.59 -17.18 13.10
CA GLN A 70 -9.31 -16.17 13.85
C GLN A 70 -10.31 -15.43 12.94
N ALA A 71 -11.57 -15.41 13.35
CA ALA A 71 -12.65 -14.78 12.60
C ALA A 71 -12.42 -13.27 12.45
N VAL A 72 -12.62 -12.75 11.24
CA VAL A 72 -12.55 -11.33 10.92
C VAL A 72 -13.95 -10.83 10.61
N GLY A 73 -14.67 -10.34 11.63
CA GLY A 73 -15.97 -9.66 11.48
C GLY A 73 -17.04 -10.40 10.65
N ASP A 74 -18.13 -9.71 10.34
CA ASP A 74 -19.27 -10.22 9.57
C ASP A 74 -19.04 -10.23 8.04
N ALA A 75 -17.82 -9.94 7.57
CA ALA A 75 -17.49 -9.92 6.15
C ALA A 75 -16.62 -11.16 5.79
N PRO A 76 -17.16 -12.19 5.10
CA PRO A 76 -16.30 -13.24 4.58
C PRO A 76 -15.30 -12.62 3.60
N PHE A 77 -14.01 -12.84 3.84
CA PHE A 77 -12.99 -12.46 2.86
C PHE A 77 -13.34 -13.06 1.48
N ALA A 78 -13.17 -12.27 0.42
CA ALA A 78 -13.37 -12.75 -0.95
C ALA A 78 -12.45 -13.97 -1.27
N GLN A 79 -11.29 -14.06 -0.62
CA GLN A 79 -10.33 -15.18 -0.68
C GLN A 79 -9.76 -15.44 0.74
N GLY A 80 -9.86 -16.67 1.27
CA GLY A 80 -9.26 -17.03 2.57
C GLY A 80 -7.73 -17.12 2.51
N PRO A 81 -7.02 -17.27 3.65
CA PRO A 81 -5.56 -17.28 3.67
C PRO A 81 -4.94 -18.47 2.94
N THR A 82 -3.73 -18.27 2.43
CA THR A 82 -2.85 -19.35 1.98
C THR A 82 -2.43 -20.21 3.19
N PRO A 83 -2.55 -21.55 3.17
CA PRO A 83 -2.21 -22.39 4.33
C PRO A 83 -0.75 -22.21 4.78
N ALA A 84 -0.51 -21.88 6.06
CA ALA A 84 0.85 -21.56 6.54
C ALA A 84 1.80 -22.76 6.58
N ARG A 85 1.28 -23.99 6.53
CA ARG A 85 2.04 -25.25 6.54
C ARG A 85 1.90 -26.03 5.23
N GLY A 86 1.50 -25.34 4.16
CA GLY A 86 1.33 -25.93 2.84
C GLY A 86 0.00 -26.62 2.61
N VAL A 87 -0.16 -27.10 1.39
CA VAL A 87 -1.34 -27.85 0.94
C VAL A 87 -1.08 -29.35 0.98
N ILE A 88 -2.17 -30.13 0.95
CA ILE A 88 -2.13 -31.59 0.91
C ILE A 88 -2.67 -32.04 -0.44
N GLU A 89 -1.96 -32.95 -1.09
CA GLU A 89 -2.46 -33.69 -2.25
C GLU A 89 -2.45 -35.18 -1.91
N ALA A 90 -3.61 -35.82 -2.03
CA ALA A 90 -3.81 -37.22 -1.69
C ALA A 90 -4.31 -38.01 -2.91
N LYS A 91 -3.70 -39.17 -3.14
CA LYS A 91 -4.19 -40.15 -4.13
C LYS A 91 -4.54 -41.46 -3.46
N GLY A 92 -5.30 -42.29 -4.17
CA GLY A 92 -5.56 -43.66 -3.74
C GLY A 92 -4.27 -44.46 -3.58
N SER A 93 -4.30 -45.47 -2.70
CA SER A 93 -3.12 -46.29 -2.39
C SER A 93 -2.54 -47.07 -3.57
N GLY A 94 -3.29 -47.30 -4.65
CA GLY A 94 -2.72 -47.88 -5.87
C GLY A 94 -1.70 -46.98 -6.60
N ALA A 95 -1.71 -45.67 -6.36
CA ALA A 95 -0.84 -44.73 -7.07
C ALA A 95 0.63 -44.82 -6.63
N ARG A 96 1.55 -44.64 -7.57
CA ARG A 96 2.99 -44.47 -7.28
C ARG A 96 3.25 -43.02 -6.86
N LEU A 97 3.95 -42.83 -5.75
CA LEU A 97 4.20 -41.49 -5.22
C LEU A 97 5.11 -40.67 -6.14
N ASP A 98 6.11 -41.31 -6.75
CA ASP A 98 7.07 -40.65 -7.66
C ASP A 98 6.35 -40.01 -8.87
N ASP A 99 5.42 -40.75 -9.49
CA ASP A 99 4.60 -40.26 -10.61
C ASP A 99 3.75 -39.03 -10.21
N ILE A 100 3.29 -38.96 -8.95
CA ILE A 100 2.54 -37.81 -8.43
C ILE A 100 3.48 -36.63 -8.22
N LEU A 101 4.65 -36.86 -7.63
CA LEU A 101 5.66 -35.83 -7.33
C LEU A 101 6.16 -35.14 -8.60
N GLU A 102 6.29 -35.88 -9.71
CA GLU A 102 6.73 -35.35 -11.01
C GLU A 102 5.60 -34.65 -11.78
N SER A 103 4.35 -34.73 -11.33
CA SER A 103 3.22 -34.19 -12.06
C SER A 103 3.25 -32.65 -12.16
N GLU A 104 2.71 -32.12 -13.26
CA GLU A 104 2.49 -30.68 -13.44
C GLU A 104 1.59 -30.08 -12.35
N GLN A 105 0.66 -30.89 -11.80
CA GLN A 105 -0.22 -30.46 -10.72
C GLN A 105 0.56 -30.10 -9.45
N ILE A 106 1.51 -30.94 -9.05
CA ILE A 106 2.40 -30.65 -7.91
C ILE A 106 3.29 -29.44 -8.20
N GLY A 107 3.73 -29.25 -9.45
CA GLY A 107 4.43 -28.02 -9.89
C GLY A 107 3.60 -26.77 -9.62
N ARG A 108 2.36 -26.72 -10.13
CA ARG A 108 1.46 -25.58 -9.92
C ARG A 108 1.16 -25.31 -8.44
N TYR A 109 1.00 -26.36 -7.63
CA TYR A 109 0.79 -26.20 -6.19
C TYR A 109 2.03 -25.71 -5.47
N TRP A 110 3.21 -26.22 -5.84
CA TRP A 110 4.48 -25.71 -5.34
C TRP A 110 4.63 -24.21 -5.63
N ASP A 111 4.45 -23.80 -6.89
CA ASP A 111 4.63 -22.42 -7.32
C ASP A 111 3.69 -21.44 -6.58
N ARG A 112 2.47 -21.88 -6.23
CA ARG A 112 1.48 -21.04 -5.53
C ARG A 112 1.59 -21.08 -4.00
N TYR A 113 1.78 -22.27 -3.43
CA TYR A 113 1.65 -22.50 -1.99
C TYR A 113 3.01 -22.68 -1.30
N GLY A 114 4.09 -22.85 -2.06
CA GLY A 114 5.46 -22.96 -1.54
C GLY A 114 5.71 -24.18 -0.67
N GLN A 115 4.76 -25.10 -0.52
CA GLN A 115 4.91 -26.35 0.21
C GLN A 115 3.74 -27.29 -0.08
N VAL A 116 4.03 -28.56 -0.40
CA VAL A 116 3.00 -29.57 -0.68
C VAL A 116 3.32 -30.88 0.04
N LEU A 117 2.40 -31.35 0.87
CA LEU A 117 2.43 -32.70 1.43
C LEU A 117 1.69 -33.65 0.48
N VAL A 118 2.43 -34.54 -0.16
CA VAL A 118 1.89 -35.52 -1.10
C VAL A 118 1.77 -36.87 -0.41
N THR A 119 0.64 -37.56 -0.58
CA THR A 119 0.47 -38.92 -0.05
C THR A 119 -0.39 -39.82 -0.92
N ASN A 120 -0.11 -41.11 -0.87
CA ASN A 120 -0.97 -42.18 -1.37
C ASN A 120 -1.47 -43.09 -0.23
N LEU A 121 -1.72 -42.52 0.96
CA LEU A 121 -2.13 -43.18 2.21
C LEU A 121 -1.04 -44.01 2.92
N ARG A 122 -0.10 -44.61 2.19
CA ARG A 122 0.99 -45.41 2.79
C ARG A 122 2.36 -44.72 2.72
N ASP A 123 2.53 -43.84 1.75
CA ASP A 123 3.77 -43.12 1.50
C ASP A 123 3.47 -41.62 1.53
N PHE A 124 4.37 -40.86 2.15
CA PHE A 124 4.21 -39.44 2.42
C PHE A 124 5.49 -38.75 2.02
N ALA A 125 5.40 -37.67 1.24
CA ALA A 125 6.54 -36.85 0.88
C ALA A 125 6.21 -35.38 1.03
N LEU A 126 7.13 -34.63 1.63
CA LEU A 126 7.06 -33.19 1.67
C LEU A 126 7.86 -32.60 0.51
N VAL A 127 7.16 -31.87 -0.37
CA VAL A 127 7.76 -31.05 -1.43
C VAL A 127 7.98 -29.64 -0.88
N GLY A 128 9.21 -29.15 -1.04
CA GLY A 128 9.74 -27.93 -0.45
C GLY A 128 10.81 -27.28 -1.32
N ALA A 129 11.37 -26.17 -0.84
CA ALA A 129 12.53 -25.53 -1.44
C ALA A 129 13.79 -26.12 -0.82
N ASP A 130 14.75 -26.54 -1.65
CA ASP A 130 16.07 -26.93 -1.19
C ASP A 130 16.94 -25.71 -0.82
N VAL A 131 18.23 -25.94 -0.55
CA VAL A 131 19.17 -24.87 -0.17
C VAL A 131 19.39 -23.86 -1.31
N ALA A 132 19.20 -24.27 -2.57
CA ALA A 132 19.30 -23.41 -3.74
C ALA A 132 17.97 -22.68 -4.06
N GLY A 133 16.88 -23.03 -3.38
CA GLY A 133 15.54 -22.51 -3.65
C GLY A 133 14.76 -23.32 -4.68
N ASP A 134 15.32 -24.43 -5.18
CA ASP A 134 14.70 -25.27 -6.19
C ASP A 134 13.71 -26.25 -5.55
N ARG A 135 12.68 -26.64 -6.33
CA ARG A 135 11.67 -27.60 -5.91
C ARG A 135 12.31 -28.97 -5.67
N ALA A 136 12.25 -29.47 -4.44
CA ALA A 136 12.79 -30.78 -4.07
C ALA A 136 11.87 -31.52 -3.08
N VAL A 137 12.08 -32.83 -2.98
CA VAL A 137 11.51 -33.63 -1.88
C VAL A 137 12.40 -33.45 -0.66
N LEU A 138 11.89 -32.78 0.37
CA LEU A 138 12.65 -32.48 1.59
C LEU A 138 12.72 -33.68 2.53
N GLU A 139 11.60 -34.37 2.69
CA GLU A 139 11.49 -35.51 3.59
C GLU A 139 10.43 -36.47 3.06
N ARG A 140 10.67 -37.77 3.19
CA ARG A 140 9.73 -38.84 2.80
C ARG A 140 9.64 -39.88 3.90
N TYR A 141 8.46 -40.41 4.13
CA TYR A 141 8.22 -41.49 5.07
C TYR A 141 7.26 -42.52 4.48
N CYS A 142 7.71 -43.77 4.46
CA CYS A 142 7.00 -44.89 3.85
C CYS A 142 6.58 -45.88 4.94
N LEU A 143 5.26 -46.07 5.11
CA LEU A 143 4.67 -47.10 5.99
C LEU A 143 4.72 -48.49 5.35
N ALA A 144 4.65 -48.56 4.02
CA ALA A 144 4.74 -49.82 3.27
C ALA A 144 5.17 -49.55 1.81
N PRO A 145 6.02 -50.42 1.24
CA PRO A 145 6.65 -50.19 -0.07
C PRO A 145 5.65 -50.20 -1.23
N ASP A 146 4.55 -50.95 -1.11
CA ASP A 146 3.56 -51.10 -2.17
C ASP A 146 2.14 -51.26 -1.61
N ASP A 147 1.16 -51.19 -2.51
CA ASP A 147 -0.26 -51.28 -2.15
C ASP A 147 -0.58 -52.63 -1.50
N ALA A 148 -0.07 -53.73 -2.06
CA ALA A 148 -0.38 -55.08 -1.59
C ALA A 148 0.10 -55.30 -0.15
N SER A 149 1.38 -55.03 0.12
CA SER A 149 2.01 -55.16 1.44
C SER A 149 1.34 -54.27 2.48
N PHE A 150 0.97 -53.04 2.12
CA PHE A 150 0.27 -52.12 3.04
C PHE A 150 -1.03 -52.70 3.58
N TRP A 151 -1.79 -53.34 2.69
CA TRP A 151 -3.09 -53.88 3.03
C TRP A 151 -3.05 -55.28 3.65
N THR A 152 -2.06 -56.11 3.30
CA THR A 152 -1.89 -57.45 3.89
C THR A 152 -1.17 -57.43 5.23
N ALA A 153 -0.44 -56.36 5.55
CA ALA A 153 0.27 -56.24 6.82
C ALA A 153 -0.69 -56.26 8.03
N ASP A 154 -0.23 -56.79 9.17
CA ASP A 154 -0.93 -56.71 10.43
C ASP A 154 -0.92 -55.26 10.97
N PRO A 155 -2.09 -54.66 11.27
CA PRO A 155 -2.15 -53.28 11.76
C PRO A 155 -1.35 -53.04 13.05
N SER A 156 -1.32 -54.02 13.96
CA SER A 156 -0.60 -53.90 15.23
C SER A 156 0.90 -53.90 14.99
N ALA A 157 1.39 -54.80 14.12
CA ALA A 157 2.79 -54.80 13.69
C ALA A 157 3.22 -53.50 12.98
N LEU A 158 2.38 -52.94 12.10
CA LEU A 158 2.64 -51.65 11.46
C LEU A 158 2.69 -50.50 12.48
N ARG A 159 1.75 -50.48 13.44
CA ARG A 159 1.75 -49.51 14.53
C ARG A 159 3.04 -49.61 15.33
N ASP A 160 3.40 -50.80 15.79
CA ASP A 160 4.57 -51.00 16.65
C ASP A 160 5.87 -50.62 15.94
N ALA A 161 5.96 -50.84 14.63
CA ALA A 161 7.11 -50.46 13.83
C ALA A 161 7.20 -48.95 13.54
N HIS A 162 6.06 -48.26 13.35
CA HIS A 162 6.05 -46.91 12.77
C HIS A 162 5.45 -45.81 13.64
N ALA A 163 4.74 -46.11 14.74
CA ALA A 163 3.94 -45.11 15.46
C ALA A 163 4.75 -43.90 15.92
N GLU A 164 5.91 -44.12 16.55
CA GLU A 164 6.74 -43.01 17.02
C GLU A 164 7.47 -42.29 15.88
N PRO A 165 8.24 -42.96 15.00
CA PRO A 165 8.99 -42.26 13.95
C PRO A 165 8.07 -41.57 12.93
N PHE A 166 6.88 -42.13 12.65
CA PHE A 166 5.90 -41.50 11.77
C PHE A 166 5.27 -40.25 12.38
N VAL A 167 4.92 -40.26 13.68
CA VAL A 167 4.43 -39.06 14.37
C VAL A 167 5.52 -37.99 14.44
N GLN A 168 6.78 -38.38 14.64
CA GLN A 168 7.90 -37.43 14.60
C GLN A 168 8.10 -36.83 13.19
N TYR A 169 8.01 -37.64 12.14
CA TYR A 169 7.98 -37.17 10.74
C TYR A 169 6.85 -36.17 10.51
N LEU A 170 5.61 -36.54 10.86
CA LEU A 170 4.45 -35.65 10.72
C LEU A 170 4.63 -34.35 11.51
N SER A 171 5.23 -34.42 12.69
CA SER A 171 5.52 -33.24 13.50
C SER A 171 6.53 -32.31 12.82
N ARG A 172 7.60 -32.85 12.21
CA ARG A 172 8.59 -32.05 11.47
C ARG A 172 7.96 -31.37 10.26
N ILE A 173 7.20 -32.09 9.44
CA ILE A 173 6.60 -31.51 8.22
C ILE A 173 5.52 -30.47 8.55
N MET A 174 4.72 -30.69 9.60
CA MET A 174 3.64 -29.78 9.99
C MET A 174 4.19 -28.56 10.73
N LEU A 175 5.40 -28.62 11.30
CA LEU A 175 6.12 -27.48 11.84
C LEU A 175 7.00 -26.77 10.80
N HIS A 176 7.21 -27.38 9.62
CA HIS A 176 7.85 -26.71 8.49
C HIS A 176 6.91 -25.63 7.96
N ALA A 177 7.40 -24.40 7.83
CA ALA A 177 6.58 -23.26 7.44
C ALA A 177 6.66 -23.08 5.94
N ALA A 178 5.50 -22.93 5.28
CA ALA A 178 5.47 -22.59 3.88
C ALA A 178 6.05 -21.17 3.69
N PRO A 179 6.94 -20.97 2.69
CA PRO A 179 7.48 -19.67 2.36
C PRO A 179 6.38 -18.76 1.82
N LEU A 180 6.56 -17.46 2.02
CA LEU A 180 5.68 -16.43 1.46
C LEU A 180 6.38 -15.76 0.29
N ALA A 181 5.87 -15.91 -0.93
CA ALA A 181 6.47 -15.28 -2.11
C ALA A 181 5.67 -14.06 -2.59
N ALA A 182 4.34 -14.15 -2.60
CA ALA A 182 3.48 -13.11 -3.17
C ALA A 182 3.31 -11.91 -2.22
N PRO A 183 3.54 -10.66 -2.67
CA PRO A 183 3.35 -9.46 -1.84
C PRO A 183 1.95 -9.33 -1.21
N LYS A 184 0.90 -9.73 -1.94
CA LYS A 184 -0.48 -9.76 -1.46
C LYS A 184 -0.67 -10.69 -0.27
N ASP A 185 0.00 -11.85 -0.27
CA ASP A 185 -0.11 -12.81 0.83
C ASP A 185 0.60 -12.28 2.08
N VAL A 186 1.79 -11.67 1.91
CA VAL A 186 2.50 -10.99 3.00
C VAL A 186 1.65 -9.85 3.58
N ALA A 187 1.06 -9.02 2.72
CA ALA A 187 0.16 -7.95 3.12
C ALA A 187 -1.04 -8.46 3.93
N TRP A 188 -1.63 -9.60 3.54
CA TRP A 188 -2.73 -10.21 4.26
C TRP A 188 -2.33 -10.64 5.68
N PHE A 189 -1.17 -11.31 5.84
CA PHE A 189 -0.68 -11.73 7.17
C PHE A 189 -0.40 -10.52 8.07
N LEU A 190 0.33 -9.54 7.56
CA LEU A 190 0.65 -8.31 8.29
C LEU A 190 -0.63 -7.57 8.69
N ALA A 191 -1.60 -7.47 7.78
CA ALA A 191 -2.88 -6.83 8.09
C ALA A 191 -3.68 -7.63 9.14
N SER A 192 -3.59 -8.96 9.14
CA SER A 192 -4.22 -9.80 10.15
C SER A 192 -3.66 -9.56 11.53
N TYR A 193 -2.34 -9.55 11.65
CA TYR A 193 -1.68 -9.22 12.90
C TYR A 193 -1.94 -7.77 13.32
N ALA A 194 -1.97 -6.83 12.38
CA ALA A 194 -2.32 -5.44 12.67
C ALA A 194 -3.76 -5.33 13.21
N ARG A 195 -4.73 -6.06 12.67
CA ARG A 195 -6.11 -6.08 13.21
C ARG A 195 -6.16 -6.61 14.64
N ASP A 196 -5.38 -7.65 14.95
CA ASP A 196 -5.29 -8.18 16.32
C ASP A 196 -4.66 -7.14 17.26
N ALA A 197 -3.57 -6.49 16.83
CA ALA A 197 -2.97 -5.37 17.55
C ALA A 197 -3.98 -4.24 17.79
N LYS A 198 -4.75 -3.85 16.78
CA LYS A 198 -5.80 -2.84 16.89
C LYS A 198 -6.87 -3.26 17.88
N ALA A 199 -7.36 -4.50 17.83
CA ALA A 199 -8.34 -5.00 18.77
C ALA A 199 -7.83 -4.99 20.23
N ARG A 200 -6.53 -5.24 20.45
CA ARG A 200 -5.88 -5.12 21.76
C ARG A 200 -5.82 -3.66 22.23
N VAL A 201 -5.38 -2.75 21.34
CA VAL A 201 -5.34 -1.30 21.60
C VAL A 201 -6.74 -0.74 21.87
N ASP A 202 -7.75 -1.20 21.13
CA ASP A 202 -9.14 -0.74 21.24
C ASP A 202 -9.76 -1.05 22.62
N ARG A 203 -9.28 -2.09 23.30
CA ARG A 203 -9.76 -2.51 24.62
C ARG A 203 -8.96 -1.93 25.79
N ALA A 204 -7.83 -1.29 25.50
CA ALA A 204 -6.96 -0.73 26.52
C ALA A 204 -7.37 0.70 26.88
N ASP A 205 -7.18 1.04 28.16
CA ASP A 205 -7.14 2.43 28.61
C ASP A 205 -5.72 2.96 28.35
N LEU A 206 -5.60 4.10 27.67
CA LEU A 206 -4.33 4.52 27.04
C LEU A 206 -3.68 5.80 27.61
N PRO A 207 -3.61 6.03 28.95
CA PRO A 207 -2.82 7.15 29.48
C PRO A 207 -1.36 7.14 29.00
N ALA A 208 -0.81 5.95 28.73
CA ALA A 208 0.56 5.76 28.24
C ALA A 208 0.79 6.33 26.83
N LEU A 209 -0.26 6.64 26.07
CA LEU A 209 -0.18 7.16 24.70
C LEU A 209 -0.60 8.63 24.58
N ASP A 210 -1.05 9.26 25.68
CA ASP A 210 -1.50 10.66 25.68
C ASP A 210 -0.39 11.63 25.28
N GLN A 211 0.86 11.36 25.66
CA GLN A 211 2.01 12.19 25.26
C GLN A 211 2.24 12.14 23.75
N ILE A 212 2.13 10.96 23.13
CA ILE A 212 2.25 10.81 21.67
C ILE A 212 1.08 11.53 20.99
N ARG A 213 -0.14 11.36 21.53
CA ARG A 213 -1.33 12.05 21.01
C ARG A 213 -1.11 13.54 20.98
N GLN A 214 -0.79 14.15 22.13
CA GLN A 214 -0.60 15.59 22.26
C GLN A 214 0.48 16.10 21.32
N ALA A 215 1.59 15.37 21.20
CA ALA A 215 2.66 15.79 20.29
C ALA A 215 2.27 15.71 18.81
N LEU A 216 1.53 14.66 18.40
CA LEU A 216 1.02 14.56 17.03
C LEU A 216 -0.05 15.63 16.75
N GLU A 217 -0.95 15.89 17.69
CA GLU A 217 -1.95 16.95 17.59
C GLU A 217 -1.29 18.32 17.43
N GLN A 218 -0.29 18.63 18.24
CA GLN A 218 0.45 19.89 18.17
C GLN A 218 1.29 20.03 16.90
N ALA A 219 2.02 18.97 16.50
CA ALA A 219 2.87 19.01 15.32
C ALA A 219 2.07 19.11 14.02
N LEU A 220 0.92 18.45 13.93
CA LEU A 220 0.08 18.40 12.74
C LEU A 220 -1.03 19.46 12.76
N GLY A 221 -1.24 20.16 13.87
CA GLY A 221 -2.39 21.02 14.07
C GLY A 221 -3.71 20.25 13.97
N LEU A 222 -3.75 18.99 14.40
CA LEU A 222 -4.97 18.17 14.37
C LEU A 222 -5.51 17.96 15.78
N ARG A 223 -6.79 17.60 15.88
CA ARG A 223 -7.38 17.14 17.14
C ARG A 223 -8.08 15.80 16.97
N PHE A 224 -7.71 14.83 17.81
CA PHE A 224 -8.32 13.51 17.86
C PHE A 224 -9.47 13.50 18.88
N GLU A 225 -10.50 14.30 18.62
CA GLU A 225 -11.66 14.45 19.50
C GLU A 225 -12.83 13.53 19.11
N GLY A 226 -13.60 13.10 20.11
CA GLY A 226 -14.77 12.24 19.95
C GLY A 226 -14.43 10.81 19.51
N GLU A 227 -15.48 10.00 19.33
CA GLU A 227 -15.33 8.56 19.00
C GLU A 227 -14.59 8.34 17.67
N ARG A 228 -14.83 9.19 16.68
CA ARG A 228 -14.15 9.11 15.37
C ARG A 228 -12.67 9.49 15.46
N GLY A 229 -12.35 10.57 16.19
CA GLY A 229 -10.97 11.00 16.41
C GLY A 229 -10.17 9.94 17.17
N GLU A 230 -10.76 9.34 18.20
CA GLU A 230 -10.13 8.28 18.99
C GLU A 230 -9.82 7.04 18.15
N ARG A 231 -10.81 6.55 17.39
CA ARG A 231 -10.63 5.39 16.49
C ARG A 231 -9.56 5.66 15.44
N PHE A 232 -9.53 6.88 14.91
CA PHE A 232 -8.53 7.29 13.93
C PHE A 232 -7.12 7.31 14.53
N PHE A 233 -6.94 7.93 15.70
CA PHE A 233 -5.67 7.93 16.42
C PHE A 233 -5.12 6.52 16.65
N ARG A 234 -5.92 5.63 17.24
CA ARG A 234 -5.53 4.23 17.51
C ARG A 234 -5.12 3.48 16.24
N SER A 235 -5.88 3.68 15.16
CA SER A 235 -5.59 3.05 13.87
C SER A 235 -4.29 3.59 13.26
N THR A 236 -4.00 4.88 13.41
CA THR A 236 -2.76 5.50 12.95
C THR A 236 -1.55 4.95 13.70
N LEU A 237 -1.66 4.73 15.02
CA LEU A 237 -0.57 4.15 15.81
C LEU A 237 -0.22 2.73 15.36
N VAL A 238 -1.25 1.87 15.21
CA VAL A 238 -1.05 0.48 14.76
C VAL A 238 -0.47 0.46 13.35
N GLN A 239 -0.98 1.28 12.43
CA GLN A 239 -0.40 1.36 11.08
C GLN A 239 1.07 1.78 11.12
N THR A 240 1.41 2.83 11.88
CA THR A 240 2.78 3.33 11.99
C THR A 240 3.74 2.25 12.48
N LEU A 241 3.32 1.47 13.48
CA LEU A 241 4.11 0.36 14.01
C LEU A 241 4.36 -0.73 12.96
N PHE A 242 3.31 -1.19 12.28
CA PHE A 242 3.43 -2.28 11.28
C PHE A 242 4.16 -1.85 10.01
N TYR A 243 3.93 -0.62 9.52
CA TYR A 243 4.69 -0.07 8.40
C TYR A 243 6.14 0.22 8.78
N GLY A 244 6.42 0.61 10.03
CA GLY A 244 7.77 0.73 10.55
C GLY A 244 8.51 -0.60 10.52
N VAL A 245 7.91 -1.67 11.07
CA VAL A 245 8.49 -3.03 11.04
C VAL A 245 8.69 -3.52 9.61
N PHE A 246 7.70 -3.36 8.74
CA PHE A 246 7.81 -3.79 7.35
C PHE A 246 8.91 -3.02 6.59
N SER A 247 8.99 -1.70 6.77
CA SER A 247 10.01 -0.88 6.12
C SER A 247 11.41 -1.25 6.60
N ALA A 248 11.58 -1.46 7.91
CA ALA A 248 12.82 -1.97 8.48
C ALA A 248 13.19 -3.34 7.89
N TRP A 249 12.23 -4.26 7.74
CA TRP A 249 12.48 -5.56 7.12
C TRP A 249 12.88 -5.45 5.64
N VAL A 250 12.27 -4.54 4.86
CA VAL A 250 12.65 -4.32 3.46
C VAL A 250 14.10 -3.82 3.38
N LEU A 251 14.46 -2.81 4.18
CA LEU A 251 15.81 -2.25 4.22
C LEU A 251 16.84 -3.28 4.69
N TRP A 252 16.53 -4.01 5.77
CA TRP A 252 17.34 -5.12 6.27
C TRP A 252 17.54 -6.19 5.18
N SER A 253 16.48 -6.56 4.47
CA SER A 253 16.53 -7.59 3.44
C SER A 253 17.39 -7.19 2.24
N LYS A 254 17.50 -5.90 1.92
CA LYS A 254 18.38 -5.42 0.84
C LYS A 254 19.86 -5.45 1.24
N LYS A 255 20.18 -5.29 2.52
CA LYS A 255 21.55 -5.44 3.06
C LYS A 255 22.00 -6.90 3.18
N HIS A 256 21.06 -7.84 3.18
CA HIS A 256 21.34 -9.26 3.36
C HIS A 256 20.97 -10.04 2.10
N PRO A 257 21.91 -10.64 1.36
CA PRO A 257 21.58 -11.39 0.15
C PRO A 257 20.59 -12.53 0.45
N PRO A 258 19.76 -12.96 -0.53
CA PRO A 258 18.78 -14.04 -0.33
C PRO A 258 19.36 -15.32 0.29
N ALA A 259 20.61 -15.66 -0.06
CA ALA A 259 21.34 -16.81 0.49
C ALA A 259 21.80 -16.66 1.96
N SER A 260 21.65 -15.47 2.56
CA SER A 260 22.02 -15.23 3.96
C SER A 260 21.10 -15.99 4.92
N THR A 261 21.70 -16.61 5.95
CA THR A 261 20.97 -17.27 7.05
C THR A 261 20.57 -16.30 8.17
N ALA A 262 20.92 -15.02 8.04
CA ALA A 262 20.51 -13.99 9.00
C ALA A 262 18.99 -13.91 9.09
N ARG A 263 18.47 -13.58 10.28
CA ARG A 263 17.04 -13.42 10.51
C ARG A 263 16.73 -12.00 10.94
N PHE A 264 15.63 -11.47 10.43
CA PHE A 264 15.12 -10.18 10.83
C PHE A 264 14.55 -10.25 12.24
N ASN A 265 14.93 -9.28 13.07
CA ASN A 265 14.40 -9.10 14.42
C ASN A 265 13.78 -7.71 14.51
N TRP A 266 12.48 -7.64 14.82
CA TRP A 266 11.77 -6.37 14.86
C TRP A 266 12.24 -5.45 16.00
N HIS A 267 12.87 -5.99 17.05
CA HIS A 267 13.48 -5.18 18.11
C HIS A 267 14.63 -4.32 17.58
N ASP A 268 15.29 -4.76 16.50
CA ASP A 268 16.40 -4.03 15.88
C ASP A 268 15.91 -3.10 14.75
N ALA A 269 14.59 -2.98 14.55
CA ALA A 269 14.00 -2.20 13.46
C ALA A 269 14.38 -0.71 13.54
N GLU A 270 14.56 -0.16 14.74
CA GLU A 270 14.97 1.23 14.94
C GLU A 270 16.32 1.56 14.28
N TYR A 271 17.23 0.59 14.20
CA TYR A 271 18.56 0.77 13.59
C TYR A 271 18.51 0.76 12.06
N GLU A 272 17.44 0.22 11.48
CA GLU A 272 17.25 0.18 10.02
C GLU A 272 16.53 1.44 9.50
N LEU A 273 15.72 2.09 10.34
CA LEU A 273 14.94 3.27 9.96
C LEU A 273 15.84 4.50 9.81
N ARG A 274 15.97 4.98 8.57
CA ARG A 274 16.88 6.09 8.20
C ARG A 274 16.37 7.48 8.62
N VAL A 275 15.06 7.68 8.65
CA VAL A 275 14.45 8.99 8.90
C VAL A 275 14.31 9.20 10.40
N PRO A 276 14.95 10.24 10.99
CA PRO A 276 14.95 10.45 12.45
C PRO A 276 13.54 10.50 13.03
N MET A 277 12.62 11.18 12.36
CA MET A 277 11.22 11.28 12.78
C MET A 277 10.50 9.92 12.78
N ILE A 278 10.69 9.10 11.74
CA ILE A 278 10.11 7.75 11.69
C ILE A 278 10.67 6.89 12.82
N ARG A 279 12.00 6.95 13.02
CA ARG A 279 12.69 6.22 14.08
C ARG A 279 12.17 6.63 15.45
N ALA A 280 12.07 7.93 15.74
CA ALA A 280 11.56 8.45 17.01
C ALA A 280 10.10 8.03 17.26
N LEU A 281 9.22 8.15 16.27
CA LEU A 281 7.84 7.66 16.39
C LEU A 281 7.79 6.15 16.66
N PHE A 282 8.60 5.38 15.94
CA PHE A 282 8.69 3.94 16.12
C PHE A 282 9.21 3.57 17.50
N GLU A 283 10.32 4.17 17.96
CA GLU A 283 10.90 3.98 19.30
C GLU A 283 9.86 4.27 20.38
N GLN A 284 9.18 5.41 20.29
CA GLN A 284 8.12 5.79 21.22
C GLN A 284 6.98 4.76 21.25
N LEU A 285 6.64 4.13 20.12
CA LEU A 285 5.60 3.11 20.08
C LEU A 285 6.10 1.72 20.48
N ALA A 286 7.35 1.40 20.17
CA ALA A 286 7.96 0.09 20.33
C ALA A 286 8.58 -0.14 21.73
N MET A 287 8.55 0.87 22.61
CA MET A 287 9.00 0.73 23.99
C MET A 287 8.29 -0.42 24.72
N GLY A 288 9.07 -1.32 25.33
CA GLY A 288 8.54 -2.47 26.07
C GLY A 288 7.58 -2.10 27.20
N SER A 289 7.76 -0.94 27.84
CA SER A 289 6.84 -0.40 28.87
C SER A 289 5.46 -0.03 28.32
N ARG A 290 5.35 0.27 27.02
CA ARG A 290 4.08 0.58 26.32
C ARG A 290 3.50 -0.63 25.61
N LEU A 291 4.35 -1.44 24.97
CA LEU A 291 3.88 -2.64 24.25
C LEU A 291 3.41 -3.76 25.19
N ARG A 292 4.06 -3.98 26.34
CA ARG A 292 3.72 -5.09 27.26
C ARG A 292 2.30 -4.97 27.82
N PRO A 293 1.86 -3.81 28.37
CA PRO A 293 0.48 -3.67 28.84
C PRO A 293 -0.57 -3.90 27.75
N LEU A 294 -0.22 -3.60 26.50
CA LEU A 294 -1.09 -3.76 25.33
C LEU A 294 -1.01 -5.16 24.70
N GLY A 295 -0.13 -6.03 25.21
CA GLY A 295 0.12 -7.35 24.64
C GLY A 295 0.64 -7.31 23.20
N LEU A 296 1.28 -6.22 22.76
CA LEU A 296 1.66 -6.04 21.35
C LEU A 296 2.95 -6.76 20.97
N ILE A 297 3.82 -7.09 21.93
CA ILE A 297 5.08 -7.81 21.68
C ILE A 297 4.82 -9.13 20.95
N GLU A 298 3.86 -9.91 21.43
CA GLU A 298 3.50 -11.20 20.82
C GLU A 298 3.08 -11.05 19.35
N VAL A 299 2.31 -10.01 19.04
CA VAL A 299 1.82 -9.75 17.69
C VAL A 299 2.96 -9.32 16.75
N LEU A 300 3.91 -8.53 17.26
CA LEU A 300 5.10 -8.14 16.51
C LEU A 300 6.07 -9.33 16.31
N ASP A 301 6.15 -10.25 17.28
CA ASP A 301 6.89 -11.51 17.12
C ASP A 301 6.28 -12.38 16.01
N TRP A 302 4.95 -12.49 15.93
CA TRP A 302 4.25 -13.16 14.83
C TRP A 302 4.54 -12.48 13.48
N THR A 303 4.56 -11.15 13.48
CA THR A 303 4.87 -10.35 12.29
C THR A 303 6.29 -10.62 11.79
N ALA A 304 7.29 -10.57 12.67
CA ALA A 304 8.67 -10.91 12.33
C ALA A 304 8.81 -12.38 11.90
N ALA A 305 8.08 -13.31 12.52
CA ALA A 305 8.07 -14.71 12.11
C ALA A 305 7.51 -14.90 10.68
N ALA A 306 6.45 -14.16 10.32
CA ALA A 306 5.92 -14.16 8.96
C ALA A 306 6.91 -13.54 7.95
N LEU A 307 7.53 -12.41 8.29
CA LEU A 307 8.53 -11.75 7.45
C LEU A 307 9.78 -12.62 7.22
N ASN A 308 10.21 -13.37 8.22
CA ASN A 308 11.33 -14.33 8.10
C ASN A 308 10.99 -15.58 7.26
N ARG A 309 9.72 -15.80 6.91
CA ARG A 309 9.29 -16.86 5.99
C ARG A 309 9.23 -16.38 4.55
N VAL A 310 9.45 -15.09 4.30
CA VAL A 310 9.33 -14.55 2.94
C VAL A 310 10.47 -15.07 2.08
N ASP A 311 10.14 -15.65 0.93
CA ASP A 311 11.09 -15.84 -0.15
C ASP A 311 11.42 -14.45 -0.71
N ARG A 312 12.53 -13.89 -0.23
CA ARG A 312 12.95 -12.53 -0.56
C ARG A 312 13.22 -12.34 -2.05
N ALA A 313 13.73 -13.35 -2.74
CA ALA A 313 14.04 -13.24 -4.17
C ALA A 313 12.75 -13.12 -4.99
N ALA A 314 11.83 -14.06 -4.78
CA ALA A 314 10.53 -14.05 -5.45
C ALA A 314 9.70 -12.81 -5.07
N PHE A 315 9.72 -12.44 -3.78
CA PHE A 315 9.02 -11.25 -3.29
C PHE A 315 9.54 -9.98 -3.96
N PHE A 316 10.86 -9.73 -3.97
CA PHE A 316 11.39 -8.49 -4.53
C PHE A 316 11.30 -8.42 -6.05
N ALA A 317 11.34 -9.55 -6.76
CA ALA A 317 11.04 -9.59 -8.18
C ALA A 317 9.60 -9.08 -8.43
N ALA A 318 8.62 -9.63 -7.72
CA ALA A 318 7.21 -9.20 -7.83
C ALA A 318 6.97 -7.78 -7.28
N PHE A 319 7.73 -7.34 -6.28
CA PHE A 319 7.57 -6.04 -5.63
C PHE A 319 8.21 -4.89 -6.42
N ALA A 320 9.20 -5.18 -7.26
CA ALA A 320 9.89 -4.20 -8.10
C ALA A 320 9.27 -4.04 -9.49
N GLU A 321 8.75 -5.14 -10.08
CA GLU A 321 8.13 -5.13 -11.42
C GLU A 321 6.84 -4.31 -11.46
N ASP A 322 6.10 -4.27 -10.35
CA ASP A 322 4.90 -3.47 -10.25
C ASP A 322 4.86 -2.69 -8.93
N ALA A 323 4.66 -1.37 -9.02
CA ALA A 323 4.68 -0.43 -7.90
C ALA A 323 4.23 -1.05 -6.56
N ALA A 324 5.19 -1.22 -5.64
CA ALA A 324 5.04 -1.74 -4.28
C ALA A 324 3.72 -1.41 -3.58
N VAL A 325 3.18 -0.21 -3.80
CA VAL A 325 1.92 0.25 -3.21
C VAL A 325 0.70 -0.52 -3.72
N GLN A 326 0.63 -0.88 -5.01
CA GLN A 326 -0.50 -1.63 -5.55
C GLN A 326 -0.52 -3.09 -5.04
N TYR A 327 0.65 -3.70 -4.86
CA TYR A 327 0.75 -5.13 -4.56
C TYR A 327 0.90 -5.45 -3.08
N PHE A 328 1.23 -4.45 -2.25
CA PHE A 328 1.36 -4.62 -0.80
C PHE A 328 0.47 -3.66 -0.01
N TYR A 329 0.57 -2.35 -0.24
CA TYR A 329 -0.10 -1.35 0.59
C TYR A 329 -1.63 -1.33 0.42
N GLU A 330 -2.14 -1.35 -0.82
CA GLU A 330 -3.59 -1.43 -1.06
C GLU A 330 -4.19 -2.72 -0.48
N PRO A 331 -3.62 -3.92 -0.75
CA PRO A 331 -4.07 -5.14 -0.10
C PRO A 331 -3.98 -5.12 1.43
N PHE A 332 -2.93 -4.50 2.00
CA PHE A 332 -2.78 -4.36 3.44
C PHE A 332 -3.89 -3.48 4.02
N LEU A 333 -4.12 -2.28 3.49
CA LEU A 333 -5.15 -1.37 4.01
C LEU A 333 -6.55 -1.96 3.84
N GLU A 334 -6.82 -2.58 2.69
CA GLU A 334 -8.09 -3.25 2.43
C GLU A 334 -8.34 -4.37 3.43
N ALA A 335 -7.31 -5.16 3.75
CA ALA A 335 -7.44 -6.19 4.77
C ALA A 335 -7.53 -5.57 6.18
N PHE A 336 -6.73 -4.56 6.50
CA PHE A 336 -6.55 -4.02 7.85
C PHE A 336 -7.76 -3.23 8.36
N ASP A 337 -8.22 -2.21 7.62
CA ASP A 337 -9.37 -1.39 8.03
C ASP A 337 -10.10 -0.80 6.79
N PRO A 338 -11.00 -1.59 6.15
CA PRO A 338 -11.74 -1.15 4.98
C PRO A 338 -12.61 0.10 5.24
N GLU A 339 -13.12 0.25 6.46
CA GLU A 339 -13.93 1.41 6.85
C GLU A 339 -13.07 2.67 6.98
N LEU A 340 -11.89 2.55 7.59
CA LEU A 340 -10.95 3.66 7.68
C LEU A 340 -10.46 4.09 6.29
N ARG A 341 -10.17 3.13 5.40
CA ARG A 341 -9.87 3.42 3.98
C ARG A 341 -10.96 4.28 3.34
N LYS A 342 -12.24 3.92 3.56
CA LYS A 342 -13.39 4.67 3.04
C LYS A 342 -13.55 6.04 3.71
N GLN A 343 -13.34 6.13 5.02
CA GLN A 343 -13.47 7.36 5.81
C GLN A 343 -12.38 8.38 5.47
N LEU A 344 -11.14 7.94 5.33
CA LEU A 344 -10.03 8.82 4.98
C LEU A 344 -10.09 9.28 3.53
N GLY A 345 -10.87 8.60 2.67
CA GLY A 345 -10.94 8.92 1.25
C GLY A 345 -9.56 8.87 0.57
N VAL A 346 -8.62 8.11 1.14
CA VAL A 346 -7.26 7.95 0.59
C VAL A 346 -7.35 6.91 -0.52
N TRP A 347 -7.41 7.40 -1.74
CA TRP A 347 -7.42 6.59 -2.94
C TRP A 347 -6.06 6.66 -3.60
N TYR A 348 -5.48 5.50 -3.89
CA TYR A 348 -4.25 5.47 -4.66
C TYR A 348 -4.52 5.99 -6.06
N THR A 349 -3.70 6.95 -6.49
CA THR A 349 -3.79 7.51 -7.83
C THR A 349 -3.26 6.48 -8.83
N PRO A 350 -4.04 6.07 -9.85
CA PRO A 350 -3.58 5.12 -10.85
C PRO A 350 -2.27 5.59 -11.52
N PRO A 351 -1.28 4.70 -11.75
CA PRO A 351 0.00 5.08 -12.35
C PRO A 351 -0.14 5.79 -13.70
N GLU A 352 -1.15 5.44 -14.49
CA GLU A 352 -1.46 6.08 -15.77
C GLU A 352 -1.78 7.57 -15.61
N ILE A 353 -2.54 7.91 -14.57
CA ILE A 353 -2.92 9.30 -14.27
C ILE A 353 -1.70 10.08 -13.78
N VAL A 354 -0.92 9.49 -12.86
CA VAL A 354 0.31 10.09 -12.32
C VAL A 354 1.31 10.38 -13.43
N ARG A 355 1.58 9.39 -14.29
CA ARG A 355 2.46 9.53 -15.46
C ARG A 355 1.98 10.63 -16.39
N TYR A 356 0.69 10.62 -16.73
CA TYR A 356 0.11 11.65 -17.58
C TYR A 356 0.33 13.06 -17.02
N MET A 357 -0.01 13.28 -15.75
CA MET A 357 0.13 14.59 -15.13
C MET A 357 1.58 15.06 -15.06
N VAL A 358 2.53 14.19 -14.68
CA VAL A 358 3.96 14.53 -14.61
C VAL A 358 4.52 14.88 -15.99
N GLU A 359 4.21 14.08 -17.01
CA GLU A 359 4.65 14.37 -18.39
C GLU A 359 4.05 15.69 -18.89
N ARG A 360 2.78 15.97 -18.59
CA ARG A 360 2.13 17.23 -18.96
C ARG A 360 2.73 18.44 -18.29
N VAL A 361 3.04 18.34 -16.99
CA VAL A 361 3.76 19.38 -16.27
C VAL A 361 5.12 19.63 -16.93
N ASP A 362 5.90 18.58 -17.21
CA ASP A 362 7.20 18.70 -17.89
C ASP A 362 7.09 19.39 -19.25
N THR A 363 6.08 19.03 -20.07
CA THR A 363 5.81 19.68 -21.35
C THR A 363 5.54 21.17 -21.19
N VAL A 364 4.62 21.58 -20.29
CA VAL A 364 4.28 23.01 -20.16
C VAL A 364 5.40 23.84 -19.52
N LEU A 365 6.25 23.24 -18.68
CA LEU A 365 7.47 23.91 -18.21
C LEU A 365 8.39 24.29 -19.39
N ARG A 366 8.52 23.39 -20.37
CA ARG A 366 9.34 23.61 -21.58
C ARG A 366 8.69 24.62 -22.51
N ASP A 367 7.43 24.40 -22.85
CA ASP A 367 6.76 25.12 -23.93
C ASP A 367 6.22 26.48 -23.48
N GLU A 368 5.65 26.57 -22.28
CA GLU A 368 4.97 27.79 -21.79
C GLU A 368 5.87 28.65 -20.88
N LEU A 369 6.82 28.04 -20.15
CA LEU A 369 7.74 28.75 -19.25
C LEU A 369 9.17 28.86 -19.78
N GLY A 370 9.47 28.26 -20.95
CA GLY A 370 10.77 28.37 -21.59
C GLY A 370 11.91 27.69 -20.83
N LEU A 371 11.60 26.61 -20.07
CA LEU A 371 12.58 25.84 -19.31
C LEU A 371 12.91 24.55 -20.08
N PRO A 372 13.96 24.53 -20.92
CA PRO A 372 14.22 23.41 -21.84
C PRO A 372 14.45 22.07 -21.13
N ASP A 373 15.01 22.10 -19.92
CA ASP A 373 15.24 20.90 -19.10
C ASP A 373 13.95 20.43 -18.38
N GLY A 374 12.85 21.19 -18.48
CA GLY A 374 11.58 20.89 -17.81
C GLY A 374 11.77 20.64 -16.32
N LEU A 375 11.26 19.51 -15.82
CA LEU A 375 11.40 19.11 -14.41
C LEU A 375 12.86 18.89 -13.97
N ALA A 376 13.79 18.66 -14.90
CA ALA A 376 15.20 18.45 -14.59
C ALA A 376 15.99 19.74 -14.32
N ASP A 377 15.41 20.91 -14.63
CA ASP A 377 16.00 22.21 -14.33
C ASP A 377 16.18 22.38 -12.81
N PRO A 378 17.37 22.77 -12.32
CA PRO A 378 17.65 22.88 -10.90
C PRO A 378 16.81 23.96 -10.18
N ASN A 379 16.23 24.91 -10.90
CA ASN A 379 15.39 25.97 -10.35
C ASN A 379 13.90 25.57 -10.27
N VAL A 380 13.55 24.38 -10.74
CA VAL A 380 12.18 23.87 -10.66
C VAL A 380 11.98 23.15 -9.34
N TYR A 381 11.40 23.87 -8.38
CA TYR A 381 10.94 23.31 -7.11
C TYR A 381 9.51 22.79 -7.27
N VAL A 382 9.35 21.50 -6.99
CA VAL A 382 8.12 20.74 -7.11
C VAL A 382 7.59 20.45 -5.72
N LEU A 383 6.31 20.75 -5.50
CA LEU A 383 5.59 20.41 -4.28
C LEU A 383 4.40 19.49 -4.60
N ASP A 384 4.35 18.36 -3.94
CA ASP A 384 3.13 17.59 -3.74
C ASP A 384 2.60 17.79 -2.32
N PRO A 385 1.56 18.62 -2.12
CA PRO A 385 1.10 19.00 -0.78
C PRO A 385 0.29 17.89 -0.08
N CYS A 386 0.03 16.77 -0.75
CA CYS A 386 -0.77 15.67 -0.23
C CYS A 386 -0.23 14.35 -0.80
N THR A 387 1.03 14.07 -0.50
CA THR A 387 1.81 13.11 -1.29
C THR A 387 1.40 11.66 -1.09
N GLY A 388 0.70 11.35 0.00
CA GLY A 388 0.29 9.99 0.31
C GLY A 388 1.51 9.09 0.40
N THR A 389 1.55 8.10 -0.49
CA THR A 389 2.64 7.13 -0.58
C THR A 389 3.78 7.57 -1.50
N GLY A 390 3.73 8.80 -2.06
CA GLY A 390 4.83 9.39 -2.83
C GLY A 390 4.74 9.20 -4.35
N SER A 391 3.61 8.78 -4.91
CA SER A 391 3.50 8.42 -6.33
C SER A 391 3.93 9.52 -7.30
N TYR A 392 3.51 10.78 -7.06
CA TYR A 392 3.90 11.90 -7.91
C TYR A 392 5.38 12.24 -7.78
N LEU A 393 5.95 12.13 -6.58
CA LEU A 393 7.38 12.35 -6.37
C LEU A 393 8.22 11.28 -7.07
N VAL A 394 7.81 10.02 -6.97
CA VAL A 394 8.44 8.89 -7.66
C VAL A 394 8.44 9.13 -9.17
N GLU A 395 7.29 9.44 -9.77
CA GLU A 395 7.23 9.65 -11.22
C GLU A 395 7.95 10.95 -11.65
N THR A 396 7.91 11.99 -10.84
CA THR A 396 8.69 13.23 -11.07
C THR A 396 10.19 12.92 -11.12
N LEU A 397 10.71 12.16 -10.16
CA LEU A 397 12.13 11.76 -10.13
C LEU A 397 12.47 10.80 -11.28
N ARG A 398 11.56 9.89 -11.66
CA ARG A 398 11.75 9.07 -12.88
C ARG A 398 11.87 9.95 -14.11
N ARG A 399 11.01 10.97 -14.26
CA ARG A 399 11.06 11.90 -15.39
C ARG A 399 12.35 12.71 -15.40
N ILE A 400 12.78 13.22 -14.25
CA ILE A 400 14.07 13.90 -14.08
C ILE A 400 15.22 12.97 -14.49
N GLY A 401 15.24 11.74 -13.98
CA GLY A 401 16.24 10.74 -14.31
C GLY A 401 16.32 10.45 -15.80
N ARG A 402 15.17 10.32 -16.50
CA ARG A 402 15.12 10.16 -17.96
C ARG A 402 15.79 11.34 -18.68
N THR A 403 15.40 12.58 -18.33
CA THR A 403 15.98 13.78 -18.94
C THR A 403 17.49 13.90 -18.68
N LEU A 404 17.95 13.58 -17.47
CA LEU A 404 19.38 13.64 -17.13
C LEU A 404 20.20 12.57 -17.87
N ALA A 405 19.65 11.36 -18.05
CA ALA A 405 20.30 10.30 -18.82
C ALA A 405 20.44 10.68 -20.32
N GLU A 406 19.43 11.35 -20.89
CA GLU A 406 19.47 11.87 -22.26
C GLU A 406 20.58 12.93 -22.47
N GLN A 407 21.04 13.60 -21.40
CA GLN A 407 22.09 14.63 -21.45
C GLN A 407 23.54 14.07 -21.45
N GLY A 408 23.76 12.78 -21.13
CA GLY A 408 25.02 12.08 -21.45
C GLY A 408 26.15 12.06 -20.40
N ASP A 409 25.88 12.18 -19.09
CA ASP A 409 26.87 11.97 -18.01
C ASP A 409 26.24 11.25 -16.79
N ASP A 410 26.45 9.93 -16.69
CA ASP A 410 25.81 9.08 -15.69
C ASP A 410 26.19 9.44 -14.25
N ALA A 411 27.43 9.84 -13.98
CA ALA A 411 27.89 10.14 -12.62
C ALA A 411 27.33 11.48 -12.13
N LEU A 412 27.33 12.49 -12.99
CA LEU A 412 26.73 13.79 -12.68
C LEU A 412 25.19 13.68 -12.60
N ALA A 413 24.57 12.84 -13.43
CA ALA A 413 23.14 12.58 -13.40
C ALA A 413 22.68 11.98 -12.07
N ALA A 414 23.38 10.96 -11.55
CA ALA A 414 23.05 10.34 -10.26
C ALA A 414 23.12 11.36 -9.11
N HIS A 415 24.17 12.19 -9.08
CA HIS A 415 24.30 13.25 -8.06
C HIS A 415 23.20 14.30 -8.16
N ARG A 416 22.88 14.78 -9.38
CA ARG A 416 21.80 15.76 -9.63
C ARG A 416 20.44 15.19 -9.27
N LEU A 417 20.18 13.92 -9.58
CA LEU A 417 18.94 13.24 -9.23
C LEU A 417 18.77 13.10 -7.72
N LYS A 418 19.85 12.68 -7.01
CA LYS A 418 19.83 12.59 -5.56
C LYS A 418 19.56 13.94 -4.90
N ARG A 419 20.28 14.99 -5.33
CA ARG A 419 20.04 16.36 -4.85
C ARG A 419 18.62 16.82 -5.14
N ALA A 420 18.07 16.49 -6.30
CA ALA A 420 16.69 16.83 -6.62
C ALA A 420 15.69 16.21 -5.62
N ALA A 421 15.88 14.93 -5.30
CA ALA A 421 15.05 14.20 -4.33
C ALA A 421 15.15 14.72 -2.89
N MET A 422 16.28 15.32 -2.53
CA MET A 422 16.53 15.86 -1.18
C MET A 422 16.04 17.30 -1.04
N GLU A 423 16.25 18.15 -2.06
CA GLU A 423 16.19 19.60 -1.90
C GLU A 423 15.02 20.28 -2.61
N ARG A 424 14.51 19.72 -3.72
CA ARG A 424 13.54 20.44 -4.59
C ARG A 424 12.33 19.64 -5.05
N VAL A 425 12.31 18.32 -4.90
CA VAL A 425 11.13 17.47 -5.12
C VAL A 425 10.57 17.14 -3.75
N VAL A 426 9.55 17.91 -3.33
CA VAL A 426 9.08 17.94 -1.96
C VAL A 426 7.66 17.39 -1.84
N GLY A 427 7.42 16.56 -0.82
CA GLY A 427 6.09 16.08 -0.46
C GLY A 427 5.69 16.48 0.94
N PHE A 428 4.42 16.83 1.14
CA PHE A 428 3.81 16.93 2.47
C PHE A 428 2.81 15.81 2.67
N GLU A 429 2.84 15.21 3.84
CA GLU A 429 1.89 14.18 4.25
C GLU A 429 1.47 14.42 5.69
N ILE A 430 0.19 14.21 6.00
CA ILE A 430 -0.35 14.41 7.34
C ILE A 430 -0.42 13.09 8.14
N LEU A 431 -0.41 11.95 7.45
CA LEU A 431 -0.49 10.62 8.03
C LEU A 431 0.90 9.97 8.14
N PRO A 432 1.33 9.55 9.36
CA PRO A 432 2.62 8.90 9.54
C PRO A 432 2.84 7.64 8.69
N ALA A 433 1.81 6.84 8.45
CA ALA A 433 1.93 5.60 7.69
C ALA A 433 2.26 5.80 6.19
N PRO A 434 1.46 6.55 5.40
CA PRO A 434 1.86 6.94 4.04
C PRO A 434 3.21 7.67 3.99
N PHE A 435 3.51 8.53 4.98
CA PHE A 435 4.81 9.21 5.09
C PHE A 435 6.00 8.24 5.15
N VAL A 436 5.90 7.16 5.94
CA VAL A 436 6.91 6.10 5.99
C VAL A 436 7.06 5.41 4.63
N VAL A 437 5.94 5.09 3.99
CA VAL A 437 5.92 4.41 2.69
C VAL A 437 6.54 5.28 1.59
N ALA A 438 6.25 6.58 1.58
CA ALA A 438 6.85 7.52 0.63
C ALA A 438 8.38 7.54 0.71
N HIS A 439 8.94 7.55 1.92
CA HIS A 439 10.39 7.48 2.12
C HIS A 439 10.98 6.15 1.60
N LEU A 440 10.31 5.03 1.89
CA LEU A 440 10.74 3.72 1.41
C LEU A 440 10.73 3.67 -0.13
N GLN A 441 9.65 4.14 -0.76
CA GLN A 441 9.54 4.14 -2.22
C GLN A 441 10.61 5.00 -2.89
N LEU A 442 10.84 6.21 -2.38
CA LEU A 442 11.84 7.12 -2.93
C LEU A 442 13.25 6.57 -2.73
N GLY A 443 13.54 5.97 -1.56
CA GLY A 443 14.82 5.30 -1.31
C GLY A 443 15.09 4.15 -2.27
N LEU A 444 14.09 3.28 -2.50
CA LEU A 444 14.20 2.17 -3.45
C LEU A 444 14.35 2.66 -4.89
N LEU A 445 13.56 3.66 -5.29
CA LEU A 445 13.67 4.27 -6.62
C LEU A 445 15.07 4.80 -6.88
N LEU A 446 15.63 5.57 -5.94
CA LEU A 446 16.95 6.14 -6.11
C LEU A 446 18.04 5.07 -6.14
N GLN A 447 17.89 3.99 -5.37
CA GLN A 447 18.80 2.85 -5.47
C GLN A 447 18.75 2.20 -6.86
N ASP A 448 17.55 1.97 -7.41
CA ASP A 448 17.35 1.38 -8.74
C ASP A 448 17.88 2.29 -9.86
N LEU A 449 17.83 3.61 -9.67
CA LEU A 449 18.38 4.61 -10.59
C LEU A 449 19.87 4.93 -10.36
N GLY A 450 20.57 4.17 -9.52
CA GLY A 450 22.02 4.35 -9.28
C GLY A 450 22.39 5.59 -8.45
N ALA A 451 21.44 6.18 -7.75
CA ALA A 451 21.59 7.39 -6.93
C ALA A 451 21.23 7.18 -5.43
N PRO A 452 21.64 6.09 -4.76
CA PRO A 452 21.16 5.75 -3.42
C PRO A 452 21.49 6.82 -2.37
N PHE A 453 20.63 6.93 -1.36
CA PHE A 453 20.94 7.65 -0.14
C PHE A 453 22.03 6.92 0.66
N ALA A 454 22.98 7.67 1.22
CA ALA A 454 24.03 7.21 2.12
C ALA A 454 23.45 6.46 3.34
N ASP A 455 24.26 5.57 3.91
CA ASP A 455 23.86 4.85 5.12
C ASP A 455 24.04 5.72 6.37
N ALA A 456 23.23 5.47 7.40
CA ALA A 456 23.25 6.26 8.64
C ALA A 456 24.61 6.26 9.36
N GLY A 457 25.51 5.32 9.04
CA GLY A 457 26.87 5.24 9.56
C GLY A 457 27.88 6.17 8.87
N ASP A 458 27.53 6.76 7.72
CA ASP A 458 28.44 7.57 6.91
C ASP A 458 28.52 9.04 7.36
N GLY A 459 27.82 9.41 8.45
CA GLY A 459 27.75 10.78 8.96
C GLY A 459 26.94 11.75 8.08
N ALA A 460 26.41 11.30 6.95
CA ALA A 460 25.56 12.06 6.06
C ALA A 460 24.07 11.76 6.34
N HIS A 461 23.30 12.78 6.71
CA HIS A 461 21.84 12.70 6.88
C HIS A 461 21.12 12.86 5.53
N GLU A 462 21.27 11.89 4.63
CA GLU A 462 20.56 11.90 3.34
C GLU A 462 19.15 11.29 3.48
N ARG A 463 18.11 12.04 3.10
CA ARG A 463 16.70 11.58 3.05
C ARG A 463 15.95 12.27 1.92
N ALA A 464 14.83 11.68 1.51
CA ALA A 464 13.90 12.36 0.62
C ALA A 464 13.29 13.61 1.28
N GLY A 465 13.01 14.64 0.49
CA GLY A 465 12.33 15.87 0.89
C GLY A 465 10.83 15.67 1.17
N VAL A 466 10.45 14.61 1.88
CA VAL A 466 9.07 14.35 2.28
C VAL A 466 8.92 14.72 3.75
N TYR A 467 7.90 15.50 4.12
CA TYR A 467 7.73 16.01 5.47
C TYR A 467 6.37 15.63 6.06
N LEU A 468 6.37 15.25 7.35
CA LEU A 468 5.15 14.98 8.10
C LEU A 468 4.58 16.30 8.64
N THR A 469 3.59 16.86 7.95
CA THR A 469 3.02 18.18 8.25
C THR A 469 1.61 18.33 7.68
N ASN A 470 0.81 19.24 8.25
CA ASN A 470 -0.39 19.70 7.59
C ASN A 470 -0.02 20.72 6.50
N ALA A 471 -0.34 20.38 5.26
CA ALA A 471 -0.04 21.23 4.12
C ALA A 471 -0.91 22.49 4.04
N LEU A 472 -2.02 22.60 4.77
CA LEU A 472 -2.90 23.78 4.72
C LEU A 472 -2.53 24.87 5.73
N THR A 473 -1.57 24.61 6.62
CA THR A 473 -1.17 25.50 7.72
C THR A 473 0.32 25.83 7.70
N GLY A 474 0.73 26.85 8.46
CA GLY A 474 2.14 27.21 8.65
C GLY A 474 2.76 28.04 7.51
N TRP A 475 1.92 28.59 6.63
CA TRP A 475 2.35 29.40 5.47
C TRP A 475 2.57 30.87 5.77
N ASP A 476 2.10 31.35 6.92
CA ASP A 476 2.30 32.73 7.36
C ASP A 476 3.75 32.92 7.87
N PRO A 477 4.57 33.77 7.21
CA PRO A 477 5.92 34.07 7.68
C PRO A 477 5.94 34.91 8.96
N ASP A 478 4.85 35.62 9.28
CA ASP A 478 4.72 36.46 10.47
C ASP A 478 4.17 35.70 11.68
N ALA A 479 3.87 34.40 11.51
CA ALA A 479 3.52 33.52 12.61
C ALA A 479 4.70 33.49 13.62
N GLY A 480 4.44 33.95 14.84
CA GLY A 480 5.44 33.99 15.92
C GLY A 480 6.04 32.61 16.24
N PRO A 481 7.05 32.57 17.14
CA PRO A 481 7.72 31.32 17.48
C PRO A 481 6.71 30.28 17.96
N GLN A 482 6.75 29.11 17.33
CA GLN A 482 5.87 27.99 17.66
C GLN A 482 6.22 27.45 19.05
N GLN A 483 5.24 26.83 19.72
CA GLN A 483 5.51 26.20 21.00
C GLN A 483 6.49 25.03 20.83
N PRO A 484 7.46 24.87 21.75
CA PRO A 484 8.34 23.72 21.76
C PRO A 484 7.53 22.42 21.85
N LEU A 485 7.90 21.43 21.05
CA LEU A 485 7.26 20.11 21.10
C LEU A 485 7.94 19.20 22.14
N LEU A 486 7.19 18.22 22.65
CA LEU A 486 7.69 17.22 23.59
C LEU A 486 8.84 16.35 23.01
N PHE A 487 8.89 16.23 21.67
CA PHE A 487 9.87 15.40 20.97
C PHE A 487 10.67 16.26 19.99
N PRO A 488 12.01 16.37 20.16
CA PRO A 488 12.87 17.19 19.29
C PRO A 488 12.82 16.79 17.82
N GLU A 489 12.63 15.50 17.51
CA GLU A 489 12.54 15.01 16.13
C GLU A 489 11.25 15.46 15.43
N LEU A 490 10.14 15.54 16.17
CA LEU A 490 8.88 16.12 15.69
C LEU A 490 9.02 17.63 15.45
N GLU A 491 9.75 18.32 16.33
CA GLU A 491 10.04 19.75 16.18
C GLU A 491 10.91 20.01 14.94
N ALA A 492 12.01 19.28 14.79
CA ALA A 492 12.87 19.37 13.62
C ALA A 492 12.11 19.06 12.31
N GLU A 493 11.21 18.07 12.33
CA GLU A 493 10.36 17.74 11.19
C GLU A 493 9.41 18.89 10.81
N ARG A 494 8.73 19.47 11.81
CA ARG A 494 7.85 20.64 11.62
C ARG A 494 8.62 21.83 11.09
N ASP A 495 9.77 22.14 11.70
CA ASP A 495 10.56 23.31 11.35
C ASP A 495 11.15 23.19 9.94
N ALA A 496 11.55 21.98 9.52
CA ALA A 496 12.00 21.74 8.14
C ALA A 496 10.85 21.87 7.12
N ALA A 497 9.64 21.42 7.47
CA ALA A 497 8.45 21.66 6.64
C ALA A 497 8.15 23.16 6.52
N ASP A 498 8.21 23.90 7.63
CA ASP A 498 7.98 25.35 7.66
C ASP A 498 9.04 26.11 6.86
N GLU A 499 10.30 25.68 6.88
CA GLU A 499 11.35 26.23 6.01
C GLU A 499 10.95 26.10 4.54
N VAL A 500 10.46 24.92 4.12
CA VAL A 500 9.97 24.72 2.75
C VAL A 500 8.81 25.66 2.44
N LYS A 501 7.82 25.71 3.33
CA LYS A 501 6.61 26.54 3.17
C LYS A 501 6.94 28.03 3.07
N ARG A 502 7.94 28.53 3.80
CA ARG A 502 8.19 29.98 3.89
C ARG A 502 9.25 30.47 2.93
N THR A 503 10.22 29.63 2.56
CA THR A 503 11.45 30.11 1.89
C THR A 503 11.66 29.59 0.47
N LYS A 504 11.14 28.41 0.12
CA LYS A 504 11.48 27.77 -1.16
C LYS A 504 10.61 28.34 -2.31
N PRO A 505 11.21 28.66 -3.47
CA PRO A 505 10.50 29.24 -4.61
C PRO A 505 9.78 28.15 -5.41
N ILE A 506 8.69 27.62 -4.85
CA ILE A 506 7.89 26.56 -5.47
C ILE A 506 7.37 27.05 -6.83
N LEU A 507 7.72 26.30 -7.88
CA LEU A 507 7.33 26.59 -9.26
C LEU A 507 6.28 25.62 -9.79
N VAL A 508 6.19 24.41 -9.20
CA VAL A 508 5.20 23.40 -9.57
C VAL A 508 4.49 22.93 -8.32
N VAL A 509 3.17 22.98 -8.32
CA VAL A 509 2.33 22.28 -7.34
C VAL A 509 1.52 21.23 -8.08
N LEU A 510 1.70 19.95 -7.74
CA LEU A 510 0.93 18.86 -8.34
C LEU A 510 0.50 17.81 -7.33
N GLY A 511 -0.57 17.07 -7.60
CA GLY A 511 -0.98 16.00 -6.69
C GLY A 511 -2.42 15.51 -6.87
N ASN A 512 -2.88 14.75 -5.88
CA ASN A 512 -4.26 14.29 -5.76
C ASN A 512 -4.80 14.69 -4.37
N PRO A 513 -5.37 15.91 -4.24
CA PRO A 513 -5.92 16.38 -2.98
C PRO A 513 -7.03 15.48 -2.42
N PRO A 514 -7.16 15.38 -1.09
CA PRO A 514 -8.23 14.59 -0.47
C PRO A 514 -9.63 15.12 -0.82
N TYR A 515 -10.57 14.20 -0.97
CA TYR A 515 -11.96 14.51 -1.35
C TYR A 515 -12.88 14.78 -0.15
N ASN A 516 -12.53 14.29 1.04
CA ASN A 516 -13.31 14.43 2.27
C ASN A 516 -12.45 15.04 3.38
N ALA A 517 -13.07 15.81 4.27
CA ALA A 517 -12.41 16.31 5.48
C ALA A 517 -11.93 15.17 6.38
N PHE A 518 -10.76 15.33 7.02
CA PHE A 518 -10.29 14.42 8.06
C PHE A 518 -11.20 14.49 9.30
N ALA A 519 -11.33 13.39 10.03
CA ALA A 519 -12.14 13.36 11.25
C ALA A 519 -11.47 14.23 12.34
N GLY A 520 -12.08 15.37 12.66
CA GLY A 520 -11.61 16.31 13.68
C GLY A 520 -12.11 17.73 13.44
N VAL A 521 -11.76 18.65 14.33
CA VAL A 521 -11.96 20.10 14.13
C VAL A 521 -10.77 20.63 13.33
N SER A 522 -11.02 21.24 12.16
CA SER A 522 -9.96 21.91 11.38
C SER A 522 -9.36 23.08 12.18
N PRO A 523 -8.05 23.35 12.05
CA PRO A 523 -7.44 24.58 12.55
C PRO A 523 -8.16 25.84 12.09
N ALA A 524 -8.14 26.89 12.92
CA ALA A 524 -8.65 28.21 12.56
C ALA A 524 -7.95 28.79 11.31
N GLU A 525 -6.68 28.46 11.06
CA GLU A 525 -5.95 28.88 9.85
C GLU A 525 -6.56 28.28 8.56
N GLU A 526 -7.27 27.14 8.65
CA GLU A 526 -7.94 26.54 7.49
C GLU A 526 -9.29 27.18 7.15
N ASP A 527 -9.93 27.85 8.11
CA ASP A 527 -11.29 28.36 7.97
C ASP A 527 -11.38 29.50 6.94
N ASP A 528 -10.34 30.34 6.87
CA ASP A 528 -10.31 31.51 5.99
C ASP A 528 -9.77 31.22 4.57
N LEU A 529 -9.26 30.01 4.32
CA LEU A 529 -8.59 29.69 3.04
C LEU A 529 -9.52 29.92 1.83
N VAL A 530 -10.80 29.58 1.95
CA VAL A 530 -11.75 29.63 0.83
C VAL A 530 -12.52 30.94 0.73
N GLU A 531 -12.30 31.90 1.63
CA GLU A 531 -12.99 33.20 1.63
C GLU A 531 -12.84 33.98 0.31
N PRO A 532 -11.67 33.99 -0.37
CA PRO A 532 -11.55 34.61 -1.70
C PRO A 532 -12.51 34.04 -2.75
N TYR A 533 -12.98 32.79 -2.59
CA TYR A 533 -13.96 32.17 -3.48
C TYR A 533 -15.42 32.47 -3.09
N LYS A 534 -15.68 33.08 -1.94
CA LYS A 534 -17.02 33.46 -1.48
C LYS A 534 -17.38 34.91 -1.80
N VAL A 535 -16.40 35.73 -2.19
CA VAL A 535 -16.59 37.16 -2.48
C VAL A 535 -17.66 37.37 -3.56
N GLY A 536 -18.74 38.07 -3.21
CA GLY A 536 -19.85 38.37 -4.13
C GLY A 536 -20.74 37.17 -4.49
N LEU A 537 -20.47 35.99 -3.94
CA LEU A 537 -21.20 34.76 -4.27
C LEU A 537 -22.64 34.80 -3.76
N ASN A 538 -22.84 35.29 -2.52
CA ASN A 538 -24.15 35.42 -1.89
C ASN A 538 -24.86 36.77 -2.17
N THR A 539 -24.13 37.76 -2.68
CA THR A 539 -24.64 39.08 -3.05
C THR A 539 -25.69 38.95 -4.16
N ALA A 540 -26.77 39.73 -4.08
CA ALA A 540 -27.86 39.63 -5.03
C ALA A 540 -27.40 39.96 -6.47
N VAL A 541 -28.00 39.30 -7.47
CA VAL A 541 -27.67 39.56 -8.89
C VAL A 541 -27.92 41.02 -9.27
N ALA A 542 -28.96 41.65 -8.70
CA ALA A 542 -29.27 43.07 -8.91
C ALA A 542 -28.17 44.03 -8.38
N GLU A 543 -27.33 43.56 -7.46
CA GLU A 543 -26.21 44.30 -6.86
C GLU A 543 -24.86 43.92 -7.48
N GLY A 544 -24.87 43.12 -8.56
CA GLY A 544 -23.67 42.66 -9.25
C GLY A 544 -23.05 41.38 -8.68
N GLY A 545 -23.74 40.67 -7.79
CA GLY A 545 -23.32 39.36 -7.27
C GLY A 545 -23.90 38.17 -8.03
N TRP A 546 -23.73 36.96 -7.47
CA TRP A 546 -24.22 35.71 -8.07
C TRP A 546 -25.52 35.16 -7.47
N GLY A 547 -25.96 35.67 -6.32
CA GLY A 547 -27.20 35.25 -5.65
C GLY A 547 -27.19 33.80 -5.13
N ILE A 548 -26.02 33.17 -5.01
CA ILE A 548 -25.85 31.77 -4.59
C ILE A 548 -25.81 31.71 -3.07
N ARG A 549 -26.91 31.22 -2.47
CA ARG A 549 -27.10 31.16 -1.01
C ARG A 549 -26.62 29.87 -0.35
N LYS A 550 -26.47 28.80 -1.13
CA LYS A 550 -25.95 27.50 -0.69
C LYS A 550 -24.83 27.12 -1.63
N PHE A 551 -23.64 26.93 -1.09
CA PHE A 551 -22.44 26.56 -1.83
C PHE A 551 -21.65 25.55 -0.99
N ASN A 552 -20.95 24.62 -1.64
CA ASN A 552 -20.11 23.62 -1.00
C ASN A 552 -18.64 23.91 -1.32
N LEU A 553 -18.14 25.07 -0.85
CA LEU A 553 -16.75 25.49 -1.07
C LEU A 553 -15.80 24.98 0.02
N ASP A 554 -16.33 24.37 1.09
CA ASP A 554 -15.54 23.89 2.22
C ASP A 554 -14.90 22.51 1.97
N ASP A 555 -15.11 21.92 0.78
CA ASP A 555 -14.45 20.67 0.38
C ASP A 555 -12.92 20.84 0.35
N LEU A 556 -12.17 19.87 0.87
CA LEU A 556 -10.70 19.99 1.00
C LEU A 556 -10.00 20.28 -0.33
N TYR A 557 -10.41 19.64 -1.44
CA TYR A 557 -9.76 19.88 -2.74
C TYR A 557 -9.80 21.37 -3.16
N VAL A 558 -10.81 22.13 -2.73
CA VAL A 558 -10.92 23.57 -2.97
C VAL A 558 -9.84 24.34 -2.21
N ARG A 559 -9.59 23.96 -0.94
CA ARG A 559 -8.49 24.51 -0.13
C ARG A 559 -7.13 24.23 -0.76
N PHE A 560 -6.93 23.04 -1.33
CA PHE A 560 -5.68 22.71 -2.04
C PHE A 560 -5.51 23.47 -3.35
N PHE A 561 -6.59 23.72 -4.11
CA PHE A 561 -6.52 24.64 -5.26
C PHE A 561 -6.15 26.05 -4.83
N ARG A 562 -6.75 26.56 -3.74
CA ARG A 562 -6.37 27.86 -3.18
C ARG A 562 -4.89 27.89 -2.77
N LEU A 563 -4.40 26.83 -2.12
CA LEU A 563 -2.98 26.71 -1.78
C LEU A 563 -2.12 26.83 -3.04
N GLY A 564 -2.43 26.06 -4.09
CA GLY A 564 -1.72 26.13 -5.37
C GLY A 564 -1.74 27.52 -5.99
N GLU A 565 -2.91 28.16 -6.02
CA GLU A 565 -3.10 29.54 -6.50
C GLU A 565 -2.25 30.54 -5.70
N ARG A 566 -2.33 30.52 -4.37
CA ARG A 566 -1.54 31.40 -3.49
C ARG A 566 -0.04 31.22 -3.72
N ARG A 567 0.44 29.98 -3.83
CA ARG A 567 1.87 29.71 -4.04
C ARG A 567 2.35 30.17 -5.40
N ILE A 568 1.59 29.87 -6.46
CA ILE A 568 2.04 30.11 -7.84
C ILE A 568 1.72 31.52 -8.32
N ALA A 569 0.47 31.97 -8.17
CA ALA A 569 0.03 33.26 -8.72
C ALA A 569 0.41 34.44 -7.83
N GLU A 570 0.22 34.33 -6.50
CA GLU A 570 0.37 35.46 -5.58
C GLU A 570 1.80 35.61 -5.05
N GLN A 571 2.53 34.51 -4.85
CA GLN A 571 3.87 34.54 -4.27
C GLN A 571 4.96 34.44 -5.33
N THR A 572 5.03 33.33 -6.07
CA THR A 572 6.09 33.13 -7.06
C THR A 572 5.86 33.99 -8.32
N GLY A 573 4.60 34.29 -8.65
CA GLY A 573 4.20 35.07 -9.84
C GLY A 573 4.38 34.34 -11.18
N LYS A 574 4.85 33.08 -11.15
CA LYS A 574 5.01 32.18 -12.29
C LYS A 574 4.99 30.73 -11.80
N GLY A 575 4.65 29.79 -12.68
CA GLY A 575 4.68 28.35 -12.38
C GLY A 575 3.45 27.59 -12.83
N VAL A 576 3.25 26.41 -12.26
CA VAL A 576 2.24 25.43 -12.67
C VAL A 576 1.48 24.90 -11.48
N VAL A 577 0.15 24.80 -11.60
CA VAL A 577 -0.71 24.04 -10.68
C VAL A 577 -1.37 22.89 -11.46
N CYS A 578 -1.21 21.65 -11.00
CA CYS A 578 -1.76 20.47 -11.66
C CYS A 578 -2.37 19.47 -10.66
N TYR A 579 -3.70 19.42 -10.56
CA TYR A 579 -4.38 18.47 -9.67
C TYR A 579 -5.34 17.56 -10.43
N ILE A 580 -5.43 16.31 -9.99
CA ILE A 580 -6.65 15.51 -10.16
C ILE A 580 -7.55 15.74 -8.94
N SER A 581 -8.81 16.09 -9.17
CA SER A 581 -9.74 16.41 -8.08
C SER A 581 -11.18 16.04 -8.45
N ASN A 582 -12.13 16.35 -7.57
CA ASN A 582 -13.55 16.37 -7.92
C ASN A 582 -13.76 17.35 -9.08
N PHE A 583 -14.56 16.98 -10.06
CA PHE A 583 -14.84 17.78 -11.26
C PHE A 583 -15.87 18.91 -11.06
N SER A 584 -16.52 19.00 -9.89
CA SER A 584 -17.65 19.92 -9.65
C SER A 584 -17.30 21.39 -9.95
N TYR A 585 -16.05 21.81 -9.72
CA TYR A 585 -15.60 23.18 -9.99
C TYR A 585 -15.69 23.60 -11.46
N LEU A 586 -15.78 22.64 -12.39
CA LEU A 586 -15.86 22.91 -13.83
C LEU A 586 -17.23 23.45 -14.25
N SER A 587 -18.32 23.03 -13.59
CA SER A 587 -19.69 23.32 -14.05
C SER A 587 -20.64 23.82 -12.96
N ASP A 588 -20.45 23.44 -11.69
CA ASP A 588 -21.39 23.80 -10.63
C ASP A 588 -21.36 25.33 -10.40
N PRO A 589 -22.53 25.98 -10.30
CA PRO A 589 -22.64 27.43 -10.05
C PRO A 589 -21.86 27.90 -8.81
N SER A 590 -21.77 27.07 -7.77
CA SER A 590 -21.09 27.37 -6.50
C SER A 590 -19.63 27.79 -6.67
N PHE A 591 -18.98 27.37 -7.76
CA PHE A 591 -17.56 27.59 -8.03
C PHE A 591 -17.31 28.71 -9.04
N VAL A 592 -18.32 29.53 -9.36
CA VAL A 592 -18.19 30.57 -10.39
C VAL A 592 -17.11 31.60 -10.05
N VAL A 593 -17.00 32.02 -8.79
CA VAL A 593 -15.97 32.96 -8.34
C VAL A 593 -14.58 32.31 -8.38
N MET A 594 -14.47 31.03 -8.03
CA MET A 594 -13.22 30.26 -8.19
C MET A 594 -12.77 30.22 -9.65
N ARG A 595 -13.69 29.96 -10.61
CA ARG A 595 -13.38 30.01 -12.04
C ARG A 595 -12.97 31.41 -12.49
N GLN A 596 -13.64 32.47 -12.02
CA GLN A 596 -13.24 33.86 -12.31
C GLN A 596 -11.82 34.14 -11.86
N ARG A 597 -11.46 33.69 -10.65
CA ARG A 597 -10.09 33.82 -10.15
C ARG A 597 -9.09 33.04 -10.99
N PHE A 598 -9.38 31.80 -11.38
CA PHE A 598 -8.48 31.04 -12.26
C PHE A 598 -8.20 31.76 -13.58
N LEU A 599 -9.22 32.37 -14.20
CA LEU A 599 -9.07 33.17 -15.41
C LEU A 599 -8.29 34.47 -15.18
N ALA A 600 -8.43 35.09 -14.01
CA ALA A 600 -7.67 36.29 -13.66
C ALA A 600 -6.20 35.97 -13.38
N GLU A 601 -5.92 34.82 -12.76
CA GLU A 601 -4.61 34.49 -12.21
C GLU A 601 -3.75 33.58 -13.09
N PHE A 602 -4.30 32.83 -14.04
CA PHE A 602 -3.54 31.93 -14.93
C PHE A 602 -3.67 32.34 -16.41
N ASP A 603 -2.69 31.98 -17.23
CA ASP A 603 -2.61 32.37 -18.66
C ASP A 603 -3.08 31.24 -19.57
N ALA A 604 -2.71 30.00 -19.25
CA ALA A 604 -3.12 28.83 -20.02
C ALA A 604 -3.67 27.75 -19.09
N LEU A 605 -4.86 27.24 -19.41
CA LEU A 605 -5.61 26.31 -18.59
C LEU A 605 -6.05 25.12 -19.43
N TRP A 606 -5.77 23.90 -18.96
CA TRP A 606 -6.23 22.65 -19.54
C TRP A 606 -7.07 21.88 -18.51
N PHE A 607 -8.26 21.47 -18.92
CA PHE A 607 -9.17 20.68 -18.10
C PHE A 607 -9.53 19.38 -18.82
N ASP A 608 -9.04 18.26 -18.29
CA ASP A 608 -9.37 16.91 -18.73
C ASP A 608 -10.43 16.32 -17.80
N SER A 609 -11.69 16.41 -18.20
CA SER A 609 -12.78 15.79 -17.44
C SER A 609 -12.77 14.29 -17.68
N LEU A 610 -12.59 13.52 -16.60
CA LEU A 610 -12.48 12.07 -16.59
C LEU A 610 -13.82 11.40 -16.25
N ASN A 611 -14.86 12.18 -15.97
CA ASN A 611 -16.22 11.72 -15.68
C ASN A 611 -16.25 10.66 -14.55
N GLY A 612 -17.14 9.66 -14.66
CA GLY A 612 -17.27 8.58 -13.68
C GLY A 612 -18.14 8.88 -12.46
N ASP A 613 -18.96 9.94 -12.51
CA ASP A 613 -19.88 10.27 -11.41
C ASP A 613 -21.05 9.27 -11.36
N SER A 614 -21.18 8.58 -10.23
CA SER A 614 -22.30 7.67 -9.99
C SER A 614 -23.60 8.36 -9.57
N ARG A 615 -23.56 9.63 -9.19
CA ARG A 615 -24.67 10.37 -8.61
C ARG A 615 -25.55 11.04 -9.65
N GLU A 616 -24.99 11.44 -10.79
CA GLU A 616 -25.71 12.20 -11.82
C GLU A 616 -26.31 11.32 -12.92
N THR A 617 -25.53 10.38 -13.48
CA THR A 617 -25.95 9.57 -14.65
C THR A 617 -25.77 8.07 -14.43
N GLY A 618 -25.50 7.64 -13.19
CA GLY A 618 -25.34 6.22 -12.86
C GLY A 618 -24.08 5.58 -13.47
N LYS A 619 -23.01 6.36 -13.70
CA LYS A 619 -21.77 5.92 -14.40
C LYS A 619 -22.03 5.44 -15.82
N LEU A 620 -22.66 6.26 -16.65
CA LEU A 620 -22.90 5.97 -18.06
C LEU A 620 -22.24 7.00 -18.97
N THR A 621 -21.71 6.54 -20.12
CA THR A 621 -21.25 7.40 -21.20
C THR A 621 -22.44 8.02 -21.94
N PRO A 622 -22.24 9.06 -22.78
CA PRO A 622 -23.31 9.60 -23.63
C PRO A 622 -24.00 8.55 -24.51
N GLU A 623 -23.30 7.48 -24.88
CA GLU A 623 -23.83 6.35 -25.66
C GLU A 623 -24.49 5.26 -24.79
N GLY A 624 -24.65 5.50 -23.48
CA GLY A 624 -25.28 4.57 -22.54
C GLY A 624 -24.40 3.38 -22.12
N LYS A 625 -23.08 3.43 -22.34
CA LYS A 625 -22.14 2.37 -21.92
C LYS A 625 -21.63 2.61 -20.50
N PRO A 626 -21.08 1.61 -19.80
CA PRO A 626 -20.47 1.83 -18.49
C PRO A 626 -19.31 2.83 -18.52
N ASP A 627 -19.36 3.79 -17.60
CA ASP A 627 -18.37 4.85 -17.38
C ASP A 627 -17.80 4.77 -15.95
N PRO A 628 -16.95 3.78 -15.65
CA PRO A 628 -16.42 3.60 -14.31
C PRO A 628 -15.56 4.80 -13.87
N SER A 629 -15.33 4.90 -12.56
CA SER A 629 -14.40 5.89 -12.02
C SER A 629 -12.99 5.60 -12.53
N VAL A 630 -12.19 6.65 -12.75
CA VAL A 630 -10.74 6.46 -12.99
C VAL A 630 -10.03 5.87 -11.78
N PHE A 631 -10.67 5.70 -10.62
CA PHE A 631 -10.11 5.03 -9.45
C PHE A 631 -10.64 3.60 -9.24
N SER A 632 -11.43 3.06 -10.18
CA SER A 632 -11.93 1.68 -10.11
C SER A 632 -10.82 0.65 -10.36
N THR A 633 -10.74 -0.40 -9.54
CA THR A 633 -9.79 -1.53 -9.71
C THR A 633 -10.55 -2.86 -9.87
N PRO A 634 -9.89 -3.97 -10.29
CA PRO A 634 -10.54 -5.28 -10.32
C PRO A 634 -11.08 -5.72 -8.95
N ALA A 635 -10.38 -5.38 -7.87
CA ALA A 635 -10.79 -5.65 -6.49
C ALA A 635 -11.88 -4.68 -5.99
N ASN A 636 -11.80 -3.41 -6.40
CA ASN A 636 -12.77 -2.37 -6.02
C ASN A 636 -13.37 -1.69 -7.26
N ARG A 637 -14.43 -2.29 -7.79
CA ARG A 637 -15.14 -1.76 -8.97
C ARG A 637 -15.82 -0.42 -8.70
N GLU A 638 -16.16 -0.12 -7.45
CA GLU A 638 -16.82 1.14 -7.09
C GLU A 638 -15.88 2.34 -7.26
N GLY A 639 -14.62 2.23 -6.82
CA GLY A 639 -13.69 3.36 -6.83
C GLY A 639 -14.26 4.60 -6.13
N ILE A 640 -13.82 5.78 -6.56
CA ILE A 640 -14.41 7.05 -6.15
C ILE A 640 -15.80 7.22 -6.80
N ARG A 641 -16.77 7.70 -6.02
CA ARG A 641 -18.16 7.86 -6.49
C ARG A 641 -18.45 9.19 -7.19
N VAL A 642 -17.64 10.20 -6.93
CA VAL A 642 -17.72 11.53 -7.58
C VAL A 642 -17.00 11.52 -8.93
N GLY A 643 -17.46 12.36 -9.86
CA GLY A 643 -16.74 12.62 -11.10
C GLY A 643 -15.40 13.31 -10.83
N THR A 644 -14.41 13.05 -11.69
CA THR A 644 -13.05 13.57 -11.50
C THR A 644 -12.52 14.27 -12.73
N ALA A 645 -11.60 15.21 -12.55
CA ALA A 645 -10.94 15.92 -13.63
C ALA A 645 -9.49 16.24 -13.28
N VAL A 646 -8.62 16.26 -14.28
CA VAL A 646 -7.28 16.86 -14.18
C VAL A 646 -7.39 18.32 -14.60
N GLY A 647 -7.01 19.23 -13.70
CA GLY A 647 -6.87 20.66 -14.01
C GLY A 647 -5.39 21.04 -13.99
N LEU A 648 -4.86 21.49 -15.13
CA LEU A 648 -3.50 21.99 -15.32
C LEU A 648 -3.57 23.48 -15.66
N MET A 649 -2.92 24.32 -14.88
CA MET A 649 -2.96 25.77 -15.02
C MET A 649 -1.55 26.35 -14.96
N VAL A 650 -1.23 27.24 -15.89
CA VAL A 650 0.09 27.86 -16.02
C VAL A 650 0.00 29.36 -15.77
N ARG A 651 0.89 29.86 -14.91
CA ARG A 651 1.14 31.28 -14.68
C ARG A 651 2.47 31.65 -15.33
N LYS A 652 2.45 32.56 -16.28
CA LYS A 652 3.64 33.11 -16.94
C LYS A 652 4.17 34.32 -16.16
N PRO A 653 5.50 34.55 -16.19
CA PRO A 653 6.09 35.74 -15.57
C PRO A 653 5.61 37.05 -16.24
N VAL A 654 5.35 37.00 -17.54
CA VAL A 654 4.71 38.08 -18.29
C VAL A 654 3.34 37.58 -18.70
N ARG A 655 2.30 38.34 -18.33
CA ARG A 655 0.90 37.93 -18.53
C ARG A 655 0.46 38.06 -19.96
N ASP A 656 -0.29 37.06 -20.42
CA ASP A 656 -0.98 37.12 -21.70
C ASP A 656 -2.17 38.10 -21.60
N PRO A 657 -2.56 38.78 -22.69
CA PRO A 657 -3.68 39.73 -22.67
C PRO A 657 -5.02 39.11 -22.27
N ALA A 658 -5.18 37.81 -22.54
CA ALA A 658 -6.34 37.02 -22.18
C ALA A 658 -5.92 35.56 -21.89
N PRO A 659 -6.55 34.90 -20.91
CA PRO A 659 -6.29 33.50 -20.64
C PRO A 659 -6.84 32.61 -21.76
N THR A 660 -6.16 31.51 -22.04
CA THR A 660 -6.64 30.46 -22.96
C THR A 660 -7.14 29.26 -22.16
N VAL A 661 -8.40 28.88 -22.38
CA VAL A 661 -9.02 27.71 -21.73
C VAL A 661 -9.18 26.59 -22.74
N ARG A 662 -8.73 25.39 -22.37
CA ARG A 662 -8.83 24.18 -23.17
C ARG A 662 -9.56 23.11 -22.38
N PHE A 663 -10.61 22.56 -22.97
CA PHE A 663 -11.44 21.56 -22.31
C PHE A 663 -11.61 20.31 -23.17
N ARG A 664 -11.47 19.12 -22.57
CA ARG A 664 -11.84 17.85 -23.23
C ARG A 664 -12.37 16.81 -22.23
N GLN A 665 -12.98 15.76 -22.80
CA GLN A 665 -13.73 14.75 -22.06
C GLN A 665 -13.20 13.35 -22.36
N PHE A 666 -13.00 12.55 -21.31
CA PHE A 666 -12.68 11.13 -21.42
C PHE A 666 -13.81 10.26 -20.84
N TRP A 667 -14.27 9.32 -21.66
CA TRP A 667 -15.39 8.42 -21.33
C TRP A 667 -15.01 6.94 -21.46
N GLY A 668 -15.71 6.12 -20.70
CA GLY A 668 -15.71 4.66 -20.75
C GLY A 668 -14.57 4.01 -19.96
N ALA A 669 -14.61 2.68 -19.87
CA ALA A 669 -13.65 1.90 -19.08
C ALA A 669 -12.18 2.06 -19.51
N THR A 670 -11.91 2.47 -20.75
CA THR A 670 -10.56 2.63 -21.29
C THR A 670 -9.99 4.04 -21.12
N LYS A 671 -10.65 4.91 -20.34
CA LYS A 671 -10.29 6.33 -20.19
C LYS A 671 -8.84 6.56 -19.70
N ARG A 672 -8.32 5.70 -18.81
CA ARG A 672 -6.91 5.77 -18.37
C ARG A 672 -5.92 5.58 -19.52
N GLY A 673 -6.13 4.53 -20.33
CA GLY A 673 -5.30 4.25 -21.50
C GLY A 673 -5.40 5.33 -22.56
N LYS A 674 -6.61 5.88 -22.80
CA LYS A 674 -6.81 7.01 -23.71
C LYS A 674 -6.07 8.27 -23.22
N LEU A 675 -6.07 8.53 -21.92
CA LEU A 675 -5.39 9.69 -21.33
C LEU A 675 -3.87 9.59 -21.56
N VAL A 676 -3.25 8.46 -21.21
CA VAL A 676 -1.81 8.25 -21.44
C VAL A 676 -1.48 8.25 -22.93
N GLY A 677 -2.27 7.58 -23.77
CA GLY A 677 -2.07 7.57 -25.22
C GLY A 677 -2.18 8.96 -25.86
N SER A 678 -2.78 9.94 -25.17
CA SER A 678 -2.81 11.33 -25.67
C SER A 678 -1.46 12.04 -25.56
N LEU A 679 -0.51 11.52 -24.78
CA LEU A 679 0.86 12.04 -24.71
C LEU A 679 1.62 11.86 -26.03
N ASP A 680 1.23 10.88 -26.85
CA ASP A 680 1.88 10.55 -28.12
C ASP A 680 1.36 11.41 -29.29
N ALA A 681 0.47 12.37 -29.04
CA ALA A 681 -0.10 13.23 -30.06
C ALA A 681 0.93 14.28 -30.54
N ASN A 682 1.12 14.39 -31.86
CA ASN A 682 2.02 15.40 -32.47
C ASN A 682 1.59 16.85 -32.15
N ASP A 683 0.29 17.10 -32.10
CA ASP A 683 -0.30 18.34 -31.59
C ASP A 683 -1.22 17.97 -30.44
N PHE A 684 -0.77 18.29 -29.23
CA PHE A 684 -1.47 17.93 -28.01
C PHE A 684 -2.79 18.70 -27.84
N ASP A 685 -2.84 19.94 -28.32
CA ASP A 685 -3.99 20.83 -28.14
C ASP A 685 -5.14 20.51 -29.09
N LEU A 686 -4.88 19.78 -30.18
CA LEU A 686 -5.87 19.40 -31.19
C LEU A 686 -7.07 18.61 -30.62
N GLY A 687 -6.88 17.93 -29.48
CA GLY A 687 -7.93 17.18 -28.79
C GLY A 687 -8.82 18.02 -27.86
N TYR A 688 -8.58 19.32 -27.74
CA TYR A 688 -9.32 20.21 -26.85
C TYR A 688 -10.27 21.13 -27.60
N THR A 689 -11.41 21.42 -26.98
CA THR A 689 -12.25 22.54 -27.36
C THR A 689 -11.67 23.82 -26.74
N LEU A 690 -11.45 24.84 -27.56
CA LEU A 690 -11.05 26.18 -27.11
C LEU A 690 -12.26 26.91 -26.52
N GLY A 691 -12.12 27.36 -25.28
CA GLY A 691 -13.14 28.05 -24.49
C GLY A 691 -12.95 29.55 -24.40
#